data_AF-A0A2V6A8V5-F1
#
_entry.id   AF-A0A2V6A8V5-F1
#
_cell.length_a   1.000
_cell.length_b   1.000
_cell.length_c   1.000
_cell.angle_alpha   90.00
_cell.angle_beta   90.00
_cell.angle_gamma   90.00
#
_symmetry.space_group_name_H-M   'P 1'
#
loop_
_entity.id
_entity.type
_entity.pdbx_description
1 polymer ?
#
loop_
_entity_poly.entity_id
_entity_poly.type
_entity_poly.pdbx_seq_one_letter_code
_entity_poly.pdbx_strand_id
1 'polypeptide(L)'
;MDQIPWLLLLYSLPAHRNSERVAVWRRFKKIGALQLTTSTYLLPDQTVHYEHFQWLTKLIHDSGGEATLVRVREIEGLPSEKLVAMFNDARGKEYAAVSKALRKLERGKRRRADITQELDRLTRHFRETRAIDFFNSSRAQDIEMQLQKIEQTHRAKGLLPKIDPKKYHGRTWLTRPQPEIDRVGSAWLIRKFIDPDAQFAFASKASAHPDAVSFDMLDGEFSHLDEDCTFETLTKRFAIRDKSVQKIGEMIHDADLEDDKFQRVECVGIDRILKGCAKEGLADEEILRLGFECFDALYSFLQHDRQRAPTLAEACRFWLKFGFVSFGGPTAQIALLHGELVEKKKWISESRFLHALNFCMLLPGPEAHQLAIYIGWLLHKIRGGVIAGTLFVLPSAFFLWALTWGYAVYGRAPWVAAIFFGVKAAVMAIVAEAVIRIGSKALKNEVMWMLAAFAFAAIFFLKVPFPLVVLAAGIVGLIGGRVWKEKFLVFGQNKRGKLDEQIVLGDDIESPAHTKPSFGRAIKVCAVWLTLWWAPVLLAGLWRGWNDTLFREGLFFSKAAVVTLGGAYAVLQYVAQNAVEHFHWLQPGQMLDGLGLAETKPGPLIMVLQFVGFMGGWNVPGGLPPFAAATLGAAISTWTTFIPCFLYVFLGGPYIEYLRGNAFLTTALSAITAAVVGVVMNLAVWFAMHILLPQNGPFNWFAAVVGVVAFFGMWRWKWNVVPVVIGSGLLGLFFKVAISG
;
A
#
# COMPACT_ATOMS: atom_id res chain seq x y z
N MET A 1 36.57 -2.63 41.23
CA MET A 1 35.14 -2.32 41.48
C MET A 1 35.15 -1.12 42.39
N ASP A 2 34.70 0.03 41.89
CA ASP A 2 34.70 1.26 42.68
C ASP A 2 33.87 1.05 43.96
N GLN A 3 34.47 1.36 45.11
CA GLN A 3 33.77 1.29 46.40
C GLN A 3 32.59 2.27 46.36
N ILE A 4 31.36 1.76 46.49
CA ILE A 4 30.16 2.60 46.60
C ILE A 4 30.27 3.36 47.93
N PRO A 5 30.38 4.71 47.94
CA PRO A 5 30.37 5.48 49.16
C PRO A 5 28.97 5.46 49.79
N TRP A 6 28.89 5.48 51.12
CA TRP A 6 27.64 5.38 51.87
C TRP A 6 27.40 6.57 52.79
N LEU A 7 26.13 6.88 53.01
CA LEU A 7 25.65 7.79 54.03
C LEU A 7 25.00 7.00 55.15
N LEU A 8 25.47 7.21 56.37
CA LEU A 8 24.98 6.58 57.58
C LEU A 8 24.34 7.65 58.47
N LEU A 9 23.06 7.50 58.81
CA LEU A 9 22.37 8.35 59.77
C LEU A 9 22.10 7.56 61.04
N LEU A 10 22.73 7.97 62.13
CA LEU A 10 22.53 7.49 63.48
C LEU A 10 21.60 8.46 64.20
N TYR A 11 20.53 7.98 64.83
CA TYR A 11 19.62 8.89 65.53
C TYR A 11 18.99 8.28 66.79
N SER A 12 18.56 9.15 67.70
CA SER A 12 17.75 8.79 68.86
C SER A 12 16.61 9.78 69.04
N LEU A 13 15.46 9.29 69.49
CA LEU A 13 14.28 10.12 69.80
C LEU A 13 13.73 9.70 71.17
N PRO A 14 13.17 10.65 71.96
CA PRO A 14 12.58 10.34 73.26
C PRO A 14 11.46 9.30 73.17
N ALA A 15 11.43 8.35 74.12
CA ALA A 15 10.48 7.23 74.09
C ALA A 15 9.00 7.64 74.18
N HIS A 16 8.69 8.82 74.72
CA HIS A 16 7.33 9.34 74.88
C HIS A 16 6.77 10.03 73.62
N ARG A 17 7.57 10.19 72.56
CA ARG A 17 7.21 10.92 71.31
C ARG A 17 6.84 9.96 70.17
N ASN A 18 5.78 9.19 70.36
CA ASN A 18 5.39 8.12 69.41
C ASN A 18 5.01 8.65 68.01
N SER A 19 4.33 9.80 67.94
CA SER A 19 3.89 10.40 66.67
C SER A 19 5.07 10.84 65.80
N GLU A 20 6.07 11.48 66.41
CA GLU A 20 7.28 11.98 65.77
C GLU A 20 8.17 10.83 65.31
N ARG A 21 8.30 9.77 66.12
CA ARG A 21 9.01 8.54 65.74
C ARG A 21 8.39 7.88 64.51
N VAL A 22 7.06 7.80 64.45
CA VAL A 22 6.35 7.27 63.28
C VAL A 22 6.54 8.18 62.06
N ALA A 23 6.53 9.51 62.23
CA ALA A 23 6.75 10.46 61.15
C ALA A 23 8.15 10.34 60.54
N VAL A 24 9.19 10.21 61.39
CA VAL A 24 10.58 10.00 60.97
C VAL A 24 10.74 8.65 60.25
N TRP A 25 10.18 7.58 60.83
CA TRP A 25 10.20 6.25 60.20
C TRP A 25 9.54 6.23 58.80
N ARG A 26 8.39 6.90 58.65
CA ARG A 26 7.70 7.03 57.35
C ARG A 26 8.59 7.76 56.33
N ARG A 27 9.32 8.79 56.73
CA ARG A 27 10.25 9.51 55.84
C ARG A 27 11.42 8.64 55.43
N PHE A 28 12.04 7.89 56.34
CA PHE A 28 13.08 6.90 56.00
C PHE A 28 12.61 5.89 54.96
N LYS A 29 11.40 5.34 55.16
CA LYS A 29 10.80 4.43 54.20
C LYS A 29 10.57 5.08 52.84
N LYS A 30 10.07 6.33 52.83
CA LYS A 30 9.76 7.08 51.60
C LYS A 30 10.99 7.37 50.74
N ILE A 31 12.15 7.60 51.35
CA ILE A 31 13.41 7.84 50.63
C ILE A 31 14.21 6.56 50.36
N GLY A 32 13.67 5.39 50.70
CA GLY A 32 14.32 4.11 50.44
C GLY A 32 15.50 3.78 51.34
N ALA A 33 15.64 4.43 52.49
CA ALA A 33 16.77 4.18 53.40
C ALA A 33 16.73 2.76 53.97
N LEU A 34 17.87 2.07 53.93
CA LEU A 34 18.02 0.73 54.47
C LEU A 34 18.25 0.81 55.99
N GLN A 35 17.45 0.08 56.75
CA GLN A 35 17.61 0.00 58.21
C GLN A 35 18.66 -1.05 58.57
N LEU A 36 19.74 -0.64 59.26
CA LEU A 36 20.77 -1.57 59.76
C LEU A 36 20.49 -2.00 61.20
N THR A 37 20.07 -1.05 62.04
CA THR A 37 19.66 -1.28 63.43
C THR A 37 18.42 -0.44 63.75
N THR A 38 17.93 -0.46 64.99
CA THR A 38 16.80 0.38 65.41
C THR A 38 17.04 1.89 65.24
N SER A 39 18.29 2.33 65.34
CA SER A 39 18.72 3.74 65.31
C SER A 39 19.62 4.10 64.12
N THR A 40 19.89 3.15 63.21
CA THR A 40 20.85 3.37 62.12
C THR A 40 20.21 3.10 60.76
N TYR A 41 20.29 4.11 59.88
CA TYR A 41 19.81 4.05 58.49
C TYR A 41 20.93 4.35 57.50
N LEU A 42 20.87 3.71 56.34
CA LEU A 42 21.90 3.77 55.31
C LEU A 42 21.29 4.16 53.95
N LEU A 43 22.01 4.99 53.20
CA LEU A 43 21.75 5.31 51.79
C LEU A 43 23.07 5.34 50.99
N PRO A 44 23.04 5.12 49.67
CA PRO A 44 24.19 5.43 48.80
C PRO A 44 24.52 6.92 48.88
N ASP A 45 25.80 7.30 48.90
CA ASP A 45 26.22 8.70 48.93
C ASP A 45 25.99 9.38 47.58
N GLN A 46 24.86 10.08 47.49
CA GLN A 46 24.45 10.90 46.36
C GLN A 46 23.94 12.24 46.91
N THR A 47 24.07 13.31 46.12
CA THR A 47 23.69 14.68 46.53
C THR A 47 22.27 14.75 47.09
N VAL A 48 21.31 14.11 46.40
CA VAL A 48 19.90 14.07 46.81
C VAL A 48 19.69 13.33 48.14
N HIS A 49 20.41 12.22 48.36
CA HIS A 49 20.32 11.45 49.60
C HIS A 49 20.94 12.21 50.77
N TYR A 50 22.03 12.92 50.52
CA TYR A 50 22.66 13.78 51.50
C TYR A 50 21.72 14.88 51.97
N GLU A 51 21.05 15.57 51.04
CA GLU A 51 20.03 16.58 51.36
C GLU A 51 18.87 15.96 52.17
N HIS A 52 18.35 14.80 51.76
CA HIS A 52 17.28 14.12 52.50
C HIS A 52 17.69 13.79 53.94
N PHE A 53 18.92 13.30 54.15
CA PHE A 53 19.43 13.02 55.48
C PHE A 53 19.70 14.30 56.28
N GLN A 54 20.12 15.41 55.67
CA GLN A 54 20.22 16.71 56.36
C GLN A 54 18.84 17.21 56.85
N TRP A 55 17.81 17.13 56.00
CA TRP A 55 16.45 17.50 56.39
C TRP A 55 15.88 16.60 57.50
N LEU A 56 16.23 15.31 57.47
CA LEU A 56 15.87 14.36 58.54
C LEU A 56 16.59 14.65 59.84
N THR A 57 17.89 14.93 59.80
CA THR A 57 18.67 15.36 60.96
C THR A 57 18.02 16.58 61.60
N LYS A 58 17.67 17.59 60.81
CA LYS A 58 16.98 18.78 61.32
C LYS A 58 15.65 18.44 61.99
N LEU A 59 14.80 17.64 61.33
CA LEU A 59 13.52 17.21 61.91
C LEU A 59 13.69 16.47 63.24
N ILE A 60 14.71 15.62 63.36
CA ILE A 60 14.97 14.85 64.58
C ILE A 60 15.38 15.78 65.72
N HIS A 61 16.23 16.76 65.47
CA HIS A 61 16.60 17.78 66.45
C HIS A 61 15.40 18.65 66.86
N ASP A 62 14.60 19.10 65.89
CA ASP A 62 13.37 19.87 66.15
C ASP A 62 12.35 19.07 66.99
N SER A 63 12.43 17.74 66.94
CA SER A 63 11.60 16.81 67.72
C SER A 63 12.20 16.45 69.10
N GLY A 64 13.32 17.08 69.50
CA GLY A 64 14.00 16.84 70.77
C GLY A 64 14.85 15.56 70.81
N GLY A 65 15.28 15.06 69.65
CA GLY A 65 16.20 13.93 69.51
C GLY A 65 17.61 14.35 69.10
N GLU A 66 18.50 13.38 69.01
CA GLU A 66 19.88 13.54 68.55
C GLU A 66 20.08 12.82 67.23
N ALA A 67 20.82 13.39 66.28
CA ALA A 67 21.11 12.76 64.99
C ALA A 67 22.51 13.09 64.46
N THR A 68 23.25 12.05 64.07
CA THR A 68 24.60 12.14 63.53
C THR A 68 24.65 11.56 62.12
N LEU A 69 24.98 12.40 61.14
CA LEU A 69 25.16 12.01 59.74
C LEU A 69 26.64 11.81 59.43
N VAL A 70 27.01 10.61 58.97
CA VAL A 70 28.40 10.22 58.67
C VAL A 70 28.50 9.73 57.22
N ARG A 71 29.51 10.20 56.49
CA ARG A 71 29.93 9.59 55.22
C ARG A 71 30.90 8.48 55.51
N VAL A 72 30.57 7.27 55.09
CA VAL A 72 31.33 6.06 55.40
C VAL A 72 31.76 5.41 54.09
N ARG A 73 33.06 5.11 53.98
CA ARG A 73 33.60 4.38 52.82
C ARG A 73 33.42 2.88 52.95
N GLU A 74 33.53 2.36 54.17
CA GLU A 74 33.43 0.93 54.45
C GLU A 74 32.86 0.68 55.85
N ILE A 75 32.03 -0.36 55.99
CA ILE A 75 31.49 -0.82 57.26
C ILE A 75 32.03 -2.23 57.50
N GLU A 76 32.87 -2.38 58.51
CA GLU A 76 33.46 -3.68 58.86
C GLU A 76 32.37 -4.72 59.15
N GLY A 77 32.47 -5.91 58.54
CA GLY A 77 31.46 -6.97 58.64
C GLY A 77 30.23 -6.83 57.71
N LEU A 78 30.12 -5.71 56.98
CA LEU A 78 29.08 -5.45 55.97
C LEU A 78 29.71 -4.99 54.65
N PRO A 79 30.27 -5.92 53.85
CA PRO A 79 30.84 -5.57 52.55
C PRO A 79 29.76 -5.00 51.61
N SER A 80 30.16 -4.14 50.68
CA SER A 80 29.24 -3.45 49.75
C SER A 80 28.31 -4.40 49.00
N GLU A 81 28.77 -5.60 48.62
CA GLU A 81 27.93 -6.61 47.97
C GLU A 81 26.77 -7.07 48.86
N LYS A 82 27.02 -7.26 50.17
CA LYS A 82 26.01 -7.62 51.15
C LYS A 82 25.02 -6.49 51.39
N LEU A 83 25.50 -5.24 51.41
CA LEU A 83 24.63 -4.05 51.52
C LEU A 83 23.72 -3.91 50.29
N VAL A 84 24.27 -4.05 49.08
CA VAL A 84 23.49 -4.06 47.83
C VAL A 84 22.45 -5.18 47.84
N ALA A 85 22.83 -6.38 48.29
CA ALA A 85 21.88 -7.49 48.43
C ALA A 85 20.75 -7.17 49.41
N MET A 86 21.03 -6.48 50.52
CA MET A 86 20.01 -6.04 51.48
C MET A 86 19.06 -4.99 50.90
N PHE A 87 19.56 -4.02 50.12
CA PHE A 87 18.70 -3.08 49.37
C PHE A 87 17.79 -3.81 48.37
N ASN A 88 18.36 -4.75 47.62
CA ASN A 88 17.62 -5.55 46.64
C ASN A 88 16.57 -6.46 47.30
N ASP A 89 16.84 -7.06 48.47
CA ASP A 89 15.85 -7.84 49.22
C ASP A 89 14.71 -6.97 49.75
N ALA A 90 15.03 -5.78 50.27
CA ALA A 90 14.03 -4.81 50.74
C ALA A 90 13.07 -4.39 49.61
N ARG A 91 13.60 -4.04 48.43
CA ARG A 91 12.79 -3.74 47.23
C ARG A 91 12.08 -4.97 46.68
N GLY A 92 12.73 -6.13 46.74
CA GLY A 92 12.16 -7.40 46.30
C GLY A 92 10.87 -7.77 47.03
N LYS A 93 10.71 -7.39 48.30
CA LYS A 93 9.47 -7.58 49.09
C LYS A 93 8.34 -6.65 48.63
N GLU A 94 8.65 -5.39 48.31
CA GLU A 94 7.68 -4.42 47.79
C GLU A 94 7.20 -4.83 46.39
N TYR A 95 8.12 -5.19 45.50
CA TYR A 95 7.81 -5.73 44.18
C TYR A 95 6.95 -7.01 44.26
N ALA A 96 7.24 -7.91 45.20
CA ALA A 96 6.42 -9.11 45.39
C ALA A 96 4.94 -8.78 45.75
N ALA A 97 4.70 -7.68 46.48
CA ALA A 97 3.35 -7.23 46.80
C ALA A 97 2.62 -6.70 45.54
N VAL A 98 3.30 -5.91 44.70
CA VAL A 98 2.77 -5.42 43.42
C VAL A 98 2.44 -6.59 42.49
N SER A 99 3.36 -7.53 42.32
CA SER A 99 3.13 -8.69 41.44
C SER A 99 1.97 -9.57 41.94
N LYS A 100 1.81 -9.75 43.26
CA LYS A 100 0.65 -10.47 43.82
C LYS A 100 -0.67 -9.74 43.50
N ALA A 101 -0.69 -8.42 43.56
CA ALA A 101 -1.87 -7.62 43.22
C ALA A 101 -2.19 -7.68 41.72
N LEU A 102 -1.19 -7.59 40.84
CA LEU A 102 -1.34 -7.72 39.39
C LEU A 102 -1.89 -9.10 39.00
N ARG A 103 -1.37 -10.19 39.57
CA ARG A 103 -1.91 -11.54 39.34
C ARG A 103 -3.36 -11.70 39.79
N LYS A 104 -3.77 -10.99 40.85
CA LYS A 104 -5.16 -10.97 41.33
C LYS A 104 -6.06 -10.18 40.35
N LEU A 105 -5.53 -9.12 39.77
CA LEU A 105 -6.20 -8.32 38.74
C LEU A 105 -6.44 -9.15 37.47
N GLU A 106 -5.43 -9.90 37.00
CA GLU A 106 -5.54 -10.78 35.82
C GLU A 106 -6.58 -11.90 35.96
N ARG A 107 -6.75 -12.45 37.18
CA ARG A 107 -7.65 -13.59 37.43
C ARG A 107 -9.07 -13.20 37.83
N GLY A 108 -9.33 -11.93 38.14
CA GLY A 108 -10.61 -11.47 38.67
C GLY A 108 -11.63 -11.12 37.59
N LYS A 109 -12.89 -11.54 37.76
CA LYS A 109 -14.03 -10.97 37.02
C LYS A 109 -14.43 -9.62 37.67
N ARG A 110 -13.71 -8.53 37.33
CA ARG A 110 -14.03 -7.16 37.78
C ARG A 110 -14.64 -6.34 36.64
N ARG A 111 -15.41 -5.29 36.97
CA ARG A 111 -15.86 -4.31 35.97
C ARG A 111 -14.65 -3.53 35.45
N ARG A 112 -14.71 -3.05 34.21
CA ARG A 112 -13.56 -2.40 33.53
C ARG A 112 -13.04 -1.17 34.28
N ALA A 113 -13.93 -0.31 34.79
CA ALA A 113 -13.56 0.86 35.58
C ALA A 113 -12.73 0.48 36.82
N ASP A 114 -13.14 -0.58 37.52
CA ASP A 114 -12.41 -1.10 38.69
C ASP A 114 -11.03 -1.68 38.32
N ILE A 115 -10.85 -2.11 37.06
CA ILE A 115 -9.57 -2.62 36.57
C ILE A 115 -8.63 -1.49 36.21
N THR A 116 -9.10 -0.47 35.48
CA THR A 116 -8.30 0.71 35.12
C THR A 116 -7.83 1.44 36.38
N GLN A 117 -8.74 1.72 37.32
CA GLN A 117 -8.40 2.42 38.57
C GLN A 117 -7.39 1.65 39.42
N GLU A 118 -7.53 0.32 39.51
CA GLU A 118 -6.57 -0.50 40.25
C GLU A 118 -5.23 -0.62 39.51
N LEU A 119 -5.24 -0.66 38.17
CA LEU A 119 -4.03 -0.68 37.35
C LEU A 119 -3.25 0.62 37.51
N ASP A 120 -3.89 1.78 37.44
CA ASP A 120 -3.25 3.09 37.66
C ASP A 120 -2.64 3.19 39.07
N ARG A 121 -3.35 2.68 40.08
CA ARG A 121 -2.86 2.61 41.45
C ARG A 121 -1.61 1.73 41.54
N LEU A 122 -1.59 0.58 40.88
CA LEU A 122 -0.45 -0.34 40.88
C LEU A 122 0.73 0.20 40.06
N THR A 123 0.47 0.88 38.94
CA THR A 123 1.48 1.57 38.13
C THR A 123 2.13 2.70 38.92
N ARG A 124 1.34 3.51 39.64
CA ARG A 124 1.88 4.55 40.54
C ARG A 124 2.74 3.93 41.64
N HIS A 125 2.26 2.88 42.29
CA HIS A 125 3.02 2.20 43.34
C HIS A 125 4.32 1.58 42.81
N PHE A 126 4.31 0.99 41.62
CA PHE A 126 5.52 0.52 40.94
C PHE A 126 6.51 1.65 40.66
N ARG A 127 6.05 2.79 40.13
CA ARG A 127 6.91 3.97 39.89
C ARG A 127 7.53 4.51 41.18
N GLU A 128 6.76 4.57 42.27
CA GLU A 128 7.24 4.97 43.59
C GLU A 128 8.31 4.02 44.13
N THR A 129 8.11 2.71 44.04
CA THR A 129 9.12 1.72 44.45
C THR A 129 10.36 1.76 43.56
N ARG A 130 10.19 1.97 42.24
CA ARG A 130 11.28 2.07 41.27
C ARG A 130 12.15 3.30 41.51
N ALA A 131 11.56 4.42 41.95
CA ALA A 131 12.29 5.64 42.29
C ALA A 131 13.27 5.47 43.47
N ILE A 132 13.07 4.45 44.31
CA ILE A 132 13.91 4.14 45.47
C ILE A 132 14.65 2.78 45.33
N ASP A 133 14.75 2.27 44.10
CA ASP A 133 15.44 1.03 43.72
C ASP A 133 16.83 1.34 43.15
N PHE A 134 17.76 1.70 44.05
CA PHE A 134 19.08 2.23 43.67
C PHE A 134 19.99 1.24 42.93
N PHE A 135 19.71 -0.06 43.02
CA PHE A 135 20.57 -1.13 42.48
C PHE A 135 19.86 -2.03 41.48
N ASN A 136 18.73 -1.58 40.91
CA ASN A 136 17.99 -2.24 39.85
C ASN A 136 17.66 -3.71 40.13
N SER A 137 16.81 -3.96 41.13
CA SER A 137 16.32 -5.31 41.43
C SER A 137 15.77 -6.01 40.17
N SER A 138 16.17 -7.26 39.92
CA SER A 138 15.72 -8.06 38.76
C SER A 138 14.20 -8.22 38.69
N ARG A 139 13.51 -8.17 39.83
CA ARG A 139 12.04 -8.29 39.93
C ARG A 139 11.29 -7.10 39.33
N ALA A 140 11.94 -5.95 39.13
CA ALA A 140 11.29 -4.79 38.55
C ALA A 140 10.93 -5.02 37.07
N GLN A 141 11.80 -5.70 36.33
CA GLN A 141 11.60 -6.03 34.92
C GLN A 141 10.37 -6.95 34.70
N ASP A 142 10.17 -7.90 35.61
CA ASP A 142 9.03 -8.81 35.58
C ASP A 142 7.69 -8.07 35.77
N ILE A 143 7.68 -7.05 36.63
CA ILE A 143 6.48 -6.23 36.89
C ILE A 143 6.19 -5.32 35.70
N GLU A 144 7.22 -4.72 35.12
CA GLU A 144 7.09 -3.87 33.92
C GLU A 144 6.48 -4.65 32.74
N MET A 145 6.94 -5.88 32.49
CA MET A 145 6.33 -6.75 31.49
C MET A 145 4.88 -7.13 31.81
N GLN A 146 4.56 -7.40 33.08
CA GLN A 146 3.19 -7.71 33.52
C GLN A 146 2.25 -6.51 33.31
N LEU A 147 2.67 -5.30 33.67
CA LEU A 147 1.91 -4.06 33.47
C LEU A 147 1.62 -3.84 31.98
N GLN A 148 2.65 -3.89 31.13
CA GLN A 148 2.49 -3.71 29.68
C GLN A 148 1.54 -4.74 29.06
N LYS A 149 1.62 -6.00 29.49
CA LYS A 149 0.73 -7.08 28.98
C LYS A 149 -0.73 -6.82 29.34
N ILE A 150 -1.00 -6.38 30.56
CA ILE A 150 -2.36 -6.08 31.02
C ILE A 150 -2.89 -4.83 30.29
N GLU A 151 -2.08 -3.77 30.17
CA GLU A 151 -2.42 -2.56 29.41
C GLU A 151 -2.77 -2.86 27.95
N GLN A 152 -1.96 -3.67 27.26
CA GLN A 152 -2.22 -4.07 25.87
C GLN A 152 -3.50 -4.92 25.74
N THR A 153 -3.72 -5.85 26.67
CA THR A 153 -4.93 -6.70 26.67
C THR A 153 -6.20 -5.88 26.90
N HIS A 154 -6.13 -4.80 27.69
CA HIS A 154 -7.24 -3.89 27.93
C HIS A 154 -7.44 -2.85 26.82
N ARG A 155 -6.36 -2.33 26.21
CA ARG A 155 -6.40 -1.46 25.03
C ARG A 155 -7.10 -2.13 23.84
N ALA A 156 -6.90 -3.44 23.64
CA ALA A 156 -7.53 -4.20 22.56
C ALA A 156 -9.07 -4.36 22.66
N LYS A 157 -9.69 -4.00 23.80
CA LYS A 157 -11.15 -4.17 24.06
C LYS A 157 -11.96 -2.88 24.10
N GLY A 158 -11.44 -1.71 23.71
CA GLY A 158 -12.15 -0.41 23.79
C GLY A 158 -12.73 0.11 22.48
N LEU A 159 -13.98 -0.23 22.14
CA LEU A 159 -14.81 0.62 21.27
C LEU A 159 -15.74 1.41 22.18
N LEU A 160 -15.59 2.74 22.24
CA LEU A 160 -16.55 3.60 22.93
C LEU A 160 -17.95 3.35 22.33
N PRO A 161 -19.00 3.21 23.16
CA PRO A 161 -20.35 3.07 22.64
C PRO A 161 -20.70 4.34 21.86
N LYS A 162 -21.06 4.15 20.59
CA LYS A 162 -21.41 5.25 19.68
C LYS A 162 -22.74 5.86 20.10
N ILE A 163 -22.84 7.18 19.99
CA ILE A 163 -24.03 7.95 20.31
C ILE A 163 -24.68 8.44 19.01
N ASP A 164 -26.01 8.53 19.00
CA ASP A 164 -26.77 9.13 17.89
C ASP A 164 -26.76 10.68 18.02
N PRO A 165 -26.17 11.42 17.07
CA PRO A 165 -26.11 12.88 17.08
C PRO A 165 -27.50 13.54 17.20
N LYS A 166 -28.54 12.92 16.65
CA LYS A 166 -29.90 13.49 16.61
C LYS A 166 -30.48 13.79 17.99
N LYS A 167 -30.00 13.10 19.03
CA LYS A 167 -30.44 13.32 20.41
C LYS A 167 -29.90 14.61 21.03
N TYR A 168 -28.92 15.23 20.39
CA TYR A 168 -28.18 16.39 20.89
C TYR A 168 -28.38 17.63 20.03
N HIS A 169 -29.31 17.62 19.07
CA HIS A 169 -29.63 18.80 18.26
C HIS A 169 -30.43 19.85 19.03
N GLY A 170 -30.12 21.13 18.82
CA GLY A 170 -30.78 22.28 19.43
C GLY A 170 -30.59 22.35 20.94
N ARG A 171 -29.47 21.81 21.47
CA ARG A 171 -29.22 21.78 22.92
C ARG A 171 -28.37 22.96 23.35
N THR A 172 -28.49 23.32 24.62
CA THR A 172 -27.51 24.18 25.29
C THR A 172 -26.34 23.32 25.74
N TRP A 173 -25.14 23.68 25.33
CA TRP A 173 -23.87 23.06 25.66
C TRP A 173 -23.12 23.92 26.67
N LEU A 174 -22.69 23.32 27.78
CA LEU A 174 -22.10 24.03 28.91
C LEU A 174 -20.61 23.73 29.02
N THR A 175 -19.77 24.76 29.16
CA THR A 175 -18.37 24.61 29.53
C THR A 175 -17.93 25.66 30.55
N ARG A 176 -16.65 25.67 30.94
CA ARG A 176 -16.10 26.63 31.90
C ARG A 176 -15.80 27.98 31.24
N PRO A 177 -15.93 29.11 31.97
CA PRO A 177 -15.50 30.42 31.48
C PRO A 177 -14.03 30.44 31.06
N GLN A 178 -13.67 31.40 30.20
CA GLN A 178 -12.35 31.57 29.59
C GLN A 178 -11.92 30.30 28.83
N PRO A 179 -12.62 29.93 27.75
CA PRO A 179 -12.36 28.68 27.05
C PRO A 179 -11.01 28.70 26.31
N GLU A 180 -10.21 27.64 26.54
CA GLU A 180 -8.90 27.42 25.91
C GLU A 180 -9.02 26.50 24.67
N ILE A 181 -7.90 26.17 24.01
CA ILE A 181 -7.90 25.51 22.69
C ILE A 181 -8.79 24.26 22.57
N ASP A 182 -8.77 23.34 23.54
CA ASP A 182 -9.60 22.13 23.50
C ASP A 182 -11.09 22.44 23.66
N ARG A 183 -11.46 23.40 24.53
CA ARG A 183 -12.85 23.84 24.70
C ARG A 183 -13.38 24.56 23.46
N VAL A 184 -12.59 25.47 22.92
CA VAL A 184 -12.94 26.25 21.74
C VAL A 184 -13.04 25.33 20.52
N GLY A 185 -12.08 24.42 20.33
CA GLY A 185 -12.10 23.42 19.28
C GLY A 185 -13.28 22.45 19.42
N SER A 186 -13.57 22.01 20.64
CA SER A 186 -14.72 21.15 20.93
C SER A 186 -16.04 21.84 20.63
N ALA A 187 -16.19 23.12 21.01
CA ALA A 187 -17.37 23.92 20.68
C ALA A 187 -17.53 24.11 19.16
N TRP A 188 -16.42 24.33 18.44
CA TRP A 188 -16.45 24.40 16.96
C TRP A 188 -16.89 23.08 16.35
N LEU A 189 -16.34 21.96 16.83
CA LEU A 189 -16.71 20.61 16.39
C LEU A 189 -18.18 20.32 16.64
N ILE A 190 -18.69 20.69 17.82
CA ILE A 190 -20.10 20.56 18.19
C ILE A 190 -20.95 21.34 17.19
N ARG A 191 -20.71 22.65 17.04
CA ARG A 191 -21.48 23.52 16.16
C ARG A 191 -21.49 23.03 14.71
N LYS A 192 -20.35 22.52 14.22
CA LYS A 192 -20.18 22.22 12.80
C LYS A 192 -20.60 20.79 12.41
N PHE A 193 -20.44 19.81 13.30
CA PHE A 193 -20.61 18.39 12.96
C PHE A 193 -21.62 17.63 13.83
N ILE A 194 -22.00 18.15 15.01
CA ILE A 194 -22.85 17.43 15.96
C ILE A 194 -24.21 18.12 16.12
N ASP A 195 -24.22 19.42 16.41
CA ASP A 195 -25.41 20.22 16.69
C ASP A 195 -25.29 21.61 16.03
N PRO A 196 -25.84 21.79 14.81
CA PRO A 196 -25.83 23.06 14.09
C PRO A 196 -26.48 24.22 14.86
N ASP A 197 -27.51 23.90 15.65
CA ASP A 197 -28.33 24.86 16.39
C ASP A 197 -27.91 24.98 17.86
N ALA A 198 -26.71 24.49 18.21
CA ALA A 198 -26.18 24.54 19.57
C ALA A 198 -26.30 25.94 20.21
N GLN A 199 -26.38 26.02 21.52
CA GLN A 199 -26.15 27.28 22.24
C GLN A 199 -25.09 27.03 23.29
N PHE A 200 -24.14 27.96 23.47
CA PHE A 200 -23.06 27.76 24.44
C PHE A 200 -23.34 28.60 25.69
N ALA A 201 -23.18 27.97 26.86
CA ALA A 201 -23.28 28.61 28.16
C ALA A 201 -21.98 28.37 28.95
N PHE A 202 -21.68 29.24 29.90
CA PHE A 202 -20.44 29.21 30.66
C PHE A 202 -20.70 29.22 32.17
N ALA A 203 -20.27 28.18 32.87
CA ALA A 203 -20.34 28.09 34.33
C ALA A 203 -19.23 27.22 34.91
N SER A 204 -18.89 27.47 36.18
CA SER A 204 -17.85 26.70 36.88
C SER A 204 -18.28 25.29 37.28
N LYS A 205 -19.59 25.02 37.35
CA LYS A 205 -20.16 23.70 37.73
C LYS A 205 -21.29 23.31 36.81
N ALA A 206 -21.35 22.02 36.46
CA ALA A 206 -22.39 21.48 35.58
C ALA A 206 -23.80 21.62 36.18
N SER A 207 -23.90 21.57 37.51
CA SER A 207 -25.15 21.74 38.25
C SER A 207 -25.82 23.12 38.08
N ALA A 208 -25.10 24.12 37.55
CA ALA A 208 -25.67 25.44 37.27
C ALA A 208 -26.72 25.40 36.14
N HIS A 209 -26.61 24.46 35.19
CA HIS A 209 -27.57 24.26 34.12
C HIS A 209 -27.89 22.75 33.98
N PRO A 210 -28.86 22.22 34.77
CA PRO A 210 -29.17 20.79 34.80
C PRO A 210 -29.60 20.21 33.45
N ASP A 211 -30.21 21.05 32.60
CA ASP A 211 -30.69 20.66 31.27
C ASP A 211 -29.66 20.85 30.16
N ALA A 212 -28.47 21.38 30.46
CA ALA A 212 -27.40 21.59 29.47
C ALA A 212 -26.49 20.37 29.33
N VAL A 213 -25.97 20.15 28.12
CA VAL A 213 -25.00 19.10 27.82
C VAL A 213 -23.60 19.62 28.13
N SER A 214 -23.00 19.13 29.20
CA SER A 214 -21.69 19.61 29.67
C SER A 214 -20.53 18.97 28.91
N PHE A 215 -19.53 19.78 28.55
CA PHE A 215 -18.29 19.31 27.93
C PHE A 215 -17.03 20.00 28.47
N ASP A 216 -15.91 19.28 28.50
CA ASP A 216 -14.63 19.68 29.10
C ASP A 216 -14.76 20.22 30.55
N MET A 217 -15.53 19.49 31.35
CA MET A 217 -15.77 19.77 32.76
C MET A 217 -15.53 18.50 33.57
N LEU A 218 -15.11 18.66 34.83
CA LEU A 218 -14.76 17.55 35.72
C LEU A 218 -15.94 16.60 35.99
N ASP A 219 -17.17 17.15 36.00
CA ASP A 219 -18.44 16.42 36.12
C ASP A 219 -19.23 16.43 34.79
N GLY A 220 -18.54 16.58 33.65
CA GLY A 220 -19.14 16.75 32.33
C GLY A 220 -19.55 15.44 31.63
N GLU A 221 -20.61 15.46 30.80
CA GLU A 221 -21.01 14.28 29.99
C GLU A 221 -19.94 13.92 28.94
N PHE A 222 -19.25 14.93 28.40
CA PHE A 222 -18.16 14.77 27.43
C PHE A 222 -16.90 15.47 27.93
N SER A 223 -15.97 14.74 28.53
CA SER A 223 -14.72 15.30 29.07
C SER A 223 -13.52 14.49 28.58
N HIS A 224 -12.31 14.84 29.02
CA HIS A 224 -11.09 14.05 28.77
C HIS A 224 -11.31 12.59 29.16
N LEU A 225 -10.91 11.67 28.29
CA LEU A 225 -11.09 10.23 28.51
C LEU A 225 -9.82 9.47 28.15
N ASP A 226 -9.25 8.78 29.14
CA ASP A 226 -7.95 8.09 29.01
C ASP A 226 -6.82 9.06 28.61
N GLU A 227 -6.29 8.94 27.39
CA GLU A 227 -5.28 9.86 26.80
C GLU A 227 -5.91 10.83 25.79
N ASP A 228 -7.23 10.83 25.60
CA ASP A 228 -7.88 11.67 24.60
C ASP A 228 -8.34 13.01 25.21
N CYS A 229 -8.06 14.12 24.53
CA CYS A 229 -8.67 15.41 24.87
C CYS A 229 -10.19 15.41 24.60
N THR A 230 -10.91 16.45 25.00
CA THR A 230 -12.38 16.51 24.84
C THR A 230 -12.76 16.46 23.36
N PHE A 231 -12.01 17.14 22.50
CA PHE A 231 -12.22 17.12 21.06
C PHE A 231 -12.15 15.69 20.50
N GLU A 232 -11.10 14.95 20.82
CA GLU A 232 -10.91 13.57 20.39
C GLU A 232 -12.01 12.65 20.94
N THR A 233 -12.40 12.84 22.20
CA THR A 233 -13.50 12.11 22.83
C THR A 233 -14.81 12.31 22.06
N LEU A 234 -15.14 13.56 21.69
CA LEU A 234 -16.32 13.88 20.88
C LEU A 234 -16.25 13.24 19.49
N THR A 235 -15.12 13.34 18.78
CA THR A 235 -14.98 12.71 17.45
C THR A 235 -15.21 11.20 17.50
N LYS A 236 -14.70 10.52 18.54
CA LYS A 236 -14.86 9.06 18.71
C LYS A 236 -16.28 8.67 19.11
N ARG A 237 -16.89 9.39 20.06
CA ARG A 237 -18.25 9.11 20.58
C ARG A 237 -19.34 9.34 19.53
N PHE A 238 -19.23 10.39 18.73
CA PHE A 238 -20.15 10.71 17.63
C PHE A 238 -19.73 10.08 16.28
N ALA A 239 -18.65 9.28 16.27
CA ALA A 239 -18.15 8.57 15.09
C ALA A 239 -17.87 9.46 13.87
N ILE A 240 -17.32 10.66 14.11
CA ILE A 240 -16.90 11.61 13.07
C ILE A 240 -15.67 11.04 12.37
N ARG A 241 -15.75 10.85 11.04
CA ARG A 241 -14.69 10.22 10.22
C ARG A 241 -13.97 11.17 9.27
N ASP A 242 -14.20 12.47 9.44
CA ASP A 242 -13.55 13.49 8.62
C ASP A 242 -12.05 13.54 8.96
N LYS A 243 -11.20 13.41 7.94
CA LYS A 243 -9.73 13.34 8.11
C LYS A 243 -9.12 14.69 8.48
N SER A 244 -9.70 15.79 8.00
CA SER A 244 -9.24 17.13 8.36
C SER A 244 -9.61 17.41 9.82
N VAL A 245 -10.78 16.97 10.27
CA VAL A 245 -11.16 17.01 11.69
C VAL A 245 -10.22 16.16 12.56
N GLN A 246 -9.83 14.96 12.12
CA GLN A 246 -8.86 14.12 12.85
C GLN A 246 -7.51 14.82 13.01
N LYS A 247 -6.98 15.43 11.94
CA LYS A 247 -5.74 16.20 11.99
C LYS A 247 -5.85 17.42 12.92
N ILE A 248 -6.97 18.12 12.89
CA ILE A 248 -7.24 19.22 13.84
C ILE A 248 -7.24 18.68 15.27
N GLY A 249 -7.81 17.50 15.50
CA GLY A 249 -7.75 16.81 16.79
C GLY A 249 -6.33 16.54 17.27
N GLU A 250 -5.46 16.01 16.40
CA GLU A 250 -4.02 15.82 16.71
C GLU A 250 -3.33 17.15 17.06
N MET A 251 -3.64 18.22 16.31
CA MET A 251 -3.07 19.55 16.58
C MET A 251 -3.56 20.13 17.92
N ILE A 252 -4.84 19.97 18.24
CA ILE A 252 -5.42 20.41 19.52
C ILE A 252 -4.82 19.60 20.67
N HIS A 253 -4.69 18.29 20.51
CA HIS A 253 -4.12 17.39 21.52
C HIS A 253 -2.73 17.85 21.97
N ASP A 254 -1.83 18.08 21.01
CA ASP A 254 -0.47 18.52 21.33
C ASP A 254 -0.44 19.92 21.96
N ALA A 255 -1.41 20.79 21.62
CA ALA A 255 -1.52 22.13 22.19
C ALA A 255 -2.12 22.14 23.61
N ASP A 256 -2.97 21.16 23.95
CA ASP A 256 -3.70 21.10 25.23
C ASP A 256 -2.99 20.24 26.29
N LEU A 257 -2.47 19.07 25.89
CA LEU A 257 -1.88 18.08 26.82
C LEU A 257 -0.36 18.20 26.98
N GLU A 258 0.31 18.94 26.08
CA GLU A 258 1.76 19.20 26.11
C GLU A 258 2.63 17.92 26.26
N ASP A 259 2.18 16.79 25.70
CA ASP A 259 2.86 15.49 25.80
C ASP A 259 3.70 15.11 24.56
N ASP A 260 3.72 15.98 23.54
CA ASP A 260 4.42 15.83 22.26
C ASP A 260 4.07 14.54 21.49
N LYS A 261 2.86 14.00 21.69
CA LYS A 261 2.44 12.72 21.10
C LYS A 261 2.42 12.73 19.57
N PHE A 262 1.94 13.80 18.94
CA PHE A 262 1.82 13.90 17.48
C PHE A 262 2.82 14.87 16.83
N GLN A 263 3.58 15.62 17.63
CA GLN A 263 4.58 16.62 17.19
C GLN A 263 4.04 17.68 16.22
N ARG A 264 2.82 18.17 16.50
CA ARG A 264 2.11 19.25 15.79
C ARG A 264 2.25 20.55 16.57
N VAL A 265 2.41 21.66 15.85
CA VAL A 265 2.65 22.99 16.44
C VAL A 265 1.61 24.03 16.02
N GLU A 266 0.73 23.67 15.08
CA GLU A 266 -0.20 24.58 14.42
C GLU A 266 -1.19 25.22 15.41
N CYS A 267 -1.73 24.44 16.35
CA CYS A 267 -2.69 24.95 17.34
C CYS A 267 -2.03 25.61 18.56
N VAL A 268 -0.71 25.47 18.76
CA VAL A 268 0.00 26.13 19.87
C VAL A 268 -0.10 27.67 19.75
N GLY A 269 0.01 28.19 18.52
CA GLY A 269 -0.15 29.62 18.27
C GLY A 269 -1.59 30.11 18.53
N ILE A 270 -2.58 29.32 18.13
CA ILE A 270 -4.01 29.63 18.32
C ILE A 270 -4.34 29.65 19.82
N ASP A 271 -3.88 28.64 20.56
CA ASP A 271 -4.07 28.56 22.01
C ASP A 271 -3.53 29.80 22.75
N ARG A 272 -2.33 30.26 22.37
CA ARG A 272 -1.73 31.48 22.94
C ARG A 272 -2.56 32.74 22.66
N ILE A 273 -3.16 32.84 21.48
CA ILE A 273 -4.05 33.96 21.13
C ILE A 273 -5.32 33.90 21.99
N LEU A 274 -5.96 32.73 22.09
CA LEU A 274 -7.19 32.54 22.90
C LEU A 274 -6.94 32.88 24.37
N LYS A 275 -5.84 32.39 24.96
CA LYS A 275 -5.42 32.72 26.32
C LYS A 275 -5.11 34.21 26.49
N GLY A 276 -4.59 34.87 25.45
CA GLY A 276 -4.38 36.32 25.42
C GLY A 276 -5.70 37.08 25.48
N CYS A 277 -6.67 36.73 24.62
CA CYS A 277 -8.01 37.32 24.60
C CYS A 277 -8.72 37.19 25.96
N ALA A 278 -8.63 36.02 26.60
CA ALA A 278 -9.19 35.82 27.93
C ALA A 278 -8.55 36.76 28.99
N LYS A 279 -7.23 36.99 28.90
CA LYS A 279 -6.52 37.93 29.80
C LYS A 279 -6.88 39.39 29.57
N GLU A 280 -7.23 39.76 28.34
CA GLU A 280 -7.73 41.10 28.00
C GLU A 280 -9.19 41.32 28.43
N GLY A 281 -9.87 40.27 28.91
CA GLY A 281 -11.24 40.36 29.40
C GLY A 281 -12.31 40.33 28.31
N LEU A 282 -12.00 39.78 27.13
CA LEU A 282 -13.01 39.50 26.11
C LEU A 282 -14.09 38.55 26.66
N ALA A 283 -15.33 38.71 26.18
CA ALA A 283 -16.42 37.82 26.55
C ALA A 283 -16.19 36.40 26.00
N ASP A 284 -16.67 35.38 26.71
CA ASP A 284 -16.47 33.98 26.33
C ASP A 284 -17.07 33.64 24.96
N GLU A 285 -18.20 34.26 24.60
CA GLU A 285 -18.83 34.12 23.29
C GLU A 285 -17.96 34.71 22.16
N GLU A 286 -17.23 35.80 22.43
CA GLU A 286 -16.32 36.41 21.46
C GLU A 286 -15.07 35.56 21.26
N ILE A 287 -14.56 34.96 22.33
CA ILE A 287 -13.43 34.01 22.27
C ILE A 287 -13.82 32.78 21.44
N LEU A 288 -15.03 32.21 21.65
CA LEU A 288 -15.53 31.12 20.80
C LEU A 288 -15.65 31.56 19.34
N ARG A 289 -16.21 32.74 19.07
CA ARG A 289 -16.36 33.24 17.69
C ARG A 289 -15.01 33.37 16.98
N LEU A 290 -14.02 33.98 17.62
CA LEU A 290 -12.67 34.10 17.07
C LEU A 290 -12.07 32.72 16.78
N GLY A 291 -12.19 31.81 17.75
CA GLY A 291 -11.74 30.43 17.58
C GLY A 291 -12.42 29.69 16.44
N PHE A 292 -13.72 29.90 16.25
CA PHE A 292 -14.47 29.28 15.16
C PHE A 292 -13.96 29.75 13.80
N GLU A 293 -13.67 31.05 13.65
CA GLU A 293 -13.08 31.60 12.43
C GLU A 293 -11.69 30.98 12.16
N CYS A 294 -10.85 30.84 13.19
CA CYS A 294 -9.55 30.16 13.07
C CYS A 294 -9.68 28.70 12.64
N PHE A 295 -10.57 27.92 13.29
CA PHE A 295 -10.78 26.51 12.95
C PHE A 295 -11.46 26.32 11.59
N ASP A 296 -12.34 27.24 11.17
CA ASP A 296 -12.93 27.23 9.82
C ASP A 296 -11.88 27.50 8.74
N ALA A 297 -10.98 28.44 8.97
CA ALA A 297 -9.85 28.71 8.08
C ALA A 297 -8.89 27.50 8.03
N LEU A 298 -8.52 26.95 9.18
CA LEU A 298 -7.64 25.78 9.28
C LEU A 298 -8.26 24.54 8.61
N TYR A 299 -9.55 24.29 8.85
CA TYR A 299 -10.29 23.20 8.22
C TYR A 299 -10.37 23.39 6.70
N SER A 300 -10.64 24.62 6.24
CA SER A 300 -10.67 24.94 4.81
C SER A 300 -9.31 24.77 4.14
N PHE A 301 -8.23 25.22 4.80
CA PHE A 301 -6.85 25.00 4.34
C PHE A 301 -6.55 23.50 4.19
N LEU A 302 -6.88 22.70 5.21
CA LEU A 302 -6.71 21.24 5.18
C LEU A 302 -7.60 20.54 4.13
N GLN A 303 -8.64 21.21 3.62
CA GLN A 303 -9.46 20.71 2.52
C GLN A 303 -8.93 21.08 1.12
N HIS A 304 -8.18 22.18 0.96
CA HIS A 304 -7.84 22.76 -0.35
C HIS A 304 -6.58 22.17 -1.01
N ASP A 305 -5.70 21.48 -0.27
CA ASP A 305 -4.40 21.02 -0.81
C ASP A 305 -4.39 19.63 -1.49
N ARG A 306 -5.54 18.96 -1.67
CA ARG A 306 -5.59 17.65 -2.34
C ARG A 306 -6.49 17.67 -3.56
N GLN A 307 -5.95 17.31 -4.73
CA GLN A 307 -6.81 16.99 -5.88
C GLN A 307 -7.79 15.90 -5.45
N ARG A 308 -9.08 16.15 -5.65
CA ARG A 308 -10.12 15.15 -5.42
C ARG A 308 -9.93 14.01 -6.43
N ALA A 309 -10.13 12.78 -5.98
CA ALA A 309 -10.18 11.64 -6.88
C ALA A 309 -11.20 11.92 -8.00
N PRO A 310 -10.91 11.55 -9.26
CA PRO A 310 -11.81 11.80 -10.38
C PRO A 310 -13.17 11.16 -10.11
N THR A 311 -14.23 11.70 -10.71
CA THR A 311 -15.52 11.01 -10.67
C THR A 311 -15.51 9.78 -11.58
N LEU A 312 -16.40 8.82 -11.34
CA LEU A 312 -16.52 7.63 -12.19
C LEU A 312 -16.81 8.01 -13.66
N ALA A 313 -17.58 9.07 -13.88
CA ALA A 313 -17.90 9.58 -15.21
C ALA A 313 -16.66 10.16 -15.92
N GLU A 314 -15.83 10.92 -15.20
CA GLU A 314 -14.56 11.43 -15.72
C GLU A 314 -13.59 10.30 -16.07
N ALA A 315 -13.45 9.32 -15.17
CA ALA A 315 -12.64 8.14 -15.42
C ALA A 315 -13.17 7.35 -16.65
N CYS A 316 -14.48 7.16 -16.77
CA CYS A 316 -15.11 6.47 -17.90
C CYS A 316 -14.81 7.18 -19.24
N ARG A 317 -14.97 8.51 -19.30
CA ARG A 317 -14.63 9.32 -20.47
C ARG A 317 -13.14 9.21 -20.83
N PHE A 318 -12.27 9.21 -19.83
CA PHE A 318 -10.84 9.01 -20.03
C PHE A 318 -10.53 7.64 -20.63
N TRP A 319 -11.05 6.55 -20.06
CA TRP A 319 -10.78 5.19 -20.55
C TRP A 319 -11.34 4.96 -21.95
N LEU A 320 -12.52 5.52 -22.26
CA LEU A 320 -13.08 5.49 -23.61
C LEU A 320 -12.15 6.20 -24.61
N LYS A 321 -11.76 7.45 -24.31
CA LYS A 321 -10.83 8.21 -25.16
C LYS A 321 -9.51 7.46 -25.34
N PHE A 322 -8.96 6.93 -24.24
CA PHE A 322 -7.72 6.18 -24.23
C PHE A 322 -7.79 4.96 -25.16
N GLY A 323 -8.90 4.22 -25.15
CA GLY A 323 -9.13 3.07 -26.04
C GLY A 323 -9.03 3.42 -27.54
N PHE A 324 -9.37 4.64 -27.96
CA PHE A 324 -9.25 5.09 -29.35
C PHE A 324 -7.86 5.62 -29.72
N VAL A 325 -7.03 6.02 -28.75
CA VAL A 325 -5.74 6.69 -29.00
C VAL A 325 -4.52 5.85 -28.60
N SER A 326 -4.73 4.65 -28.07
CA SER A 326 -3.69 3.77 -27.51
C SER A 326 -2.86 3.03 -28.57
N PHE A 327 -2.20 3.75 -29.47
CA PHE A 327 -1.31 3.19 -30.51
C PHE A 327 0.11 2.92 -30.00
N GLY A 328 0.87 2.09 -30.71
CA GLY A 328 2.34 1.97 -30.54
C GLY A 328 2.83 0.84 -29.63
N GLY A 329 2.01 -0.19 -29.40
CA GLY A 329 2.39 -1.37 -28.62
C GLY A 329 2.51 -1.13 -27.10
N PRO A 330 2.92 -2.15 -26.31
CA PRO A 330 2.83 -2.10 -24.85
C PRO A 330 3.61 -0.95 -24.21
N THR A 331 4.80 -0.63 -24.71
CA THR A 331 5.63 0.45 -24.14
C THR A 331 5.04 1.83 -24.40
N ALA A 332 4.55 2.10 -25.62
CA ALA A 332 3.93 3.38 -25.92
C ALA A 332 2.63 3.56 -25.11
N GLN A 333 1.85 2.49 -24.96
CA GLN A 333 0.64 2.51 -24.14
C GLN A 333 0.95 2.78 -22.67
N ILE A 334 1.96 2.13 -22.09
CA ILE A 334 2.40 2.40 -20.72
C ILE A 334 2.90 3.84 -20.59
N ALA A 335 3.65 4.36 -21.56
CA ALA A 335 4.12 5.75 -21.54
C ALA A 335 2.95 6.75 -21.65
N LEU A 336 1.95 6.48 -22.49
CA LEU A 336 0.73 7.29 -22.56
C LEU A 336 -0.07 7.24 -21.26
N LEU A 337 -0.21 6.06 -20.64
CA LEU A 337 -0.84 5.92 -19.32
C LEU A 337 -0.07 6.70 -18.26
N HIS A 338 1.25 6.60 -18.26
CA HIS A 338 2.13 7.31 -17.33
C HIS A 338 2.00 8.83 -17.49
N GLY A 339 2.20 9.36 -18.71
CA GLY A 339 2.09 10.80 -18.96
C GLY A 339 0.70 11.36 -18.67
N GLU A 340 -0.37 10.61 -18.93
CA GLU A 340 -1.73 11.08 -18.60
C GLU A 340 -2.06 10.92 -17.10
N LEU A 341 -1.78 9.77 -16.48
CA LEU A 341 -2.25 9.45 -15.12
C LEU A 341 -1.31 9.92 -14.01
N VAL A 342 0.00 9.95 -14.28
CA VAL A 342 1.04 10.37 -13.33
C VAL A 342 1.36 11.84 -13.53
N GLU A 343 1.78 12.24 -14.73
CA GLU A 343 2.31 13.61 -14.95
C GLU A 343 1.19 14.65 -15.06
N LYS A 344 0.22 14.44 -15.96
CA LYS A 344 -0.83 15.45 -16.23
C LYS A 344 -1.95 15.46 -15.20
N LYS A 345 -2.52 14.30 -14.91
CA LYS A 345 -3.71 14.17 -14.05
C LYS A 345 -3.38 13.93 -12.58
N LYS A 346 -2.15 13.51 -12.26
CA LYS A 346 -1.70 13.20 -10.90
C LYS A 346 -2.66 12.28 -10.12
N TRP A 347 -3.33 11.36 -10.81
CA TRP A 347 -4.25 10.40 -10.19
C TRP A 347 -3.50 9.32 -9.39
N ILE A 348 -2.23 9.09 -9.72
CA ILE A 348 -1.37 8.09 -9.06
C ILE A 348 0.09 8.55 -9.06
N SER A 349 0.83 8.28 -7.98
CA SER A 349 2.25 8.60 -7.89
C SER A 349 3.10 7.74 -8.84
N GLU A 350 4.28 8.25 -9.19
CA GLU A 350 5.30 7.54 -9.98
C GLU A 350 5.57 6.14 -9.42
N SER A 351 5.88 6.08 -8.14
CA SER A 351 6.18 4.85 -7.39
C SER A 351 5.01 3.89 -7.33
N ARG A 352 3.78 4.36 -7.10
CA ARG A 352 2.58 3.50 -7.13
C ARG A 352 2.27 2.99 -8.53
N PHE A 353 2.45 3.82 -9.55
CA PHE A 353 2.30 3.43 -10.95
C PHE A 353 3.29 2.32 -11.31
N LEU A 354 4.56 2.50 -10.99
CA LEU A 354 5.61 1.51 -11.24
C LEU A 354 5.41 0.23 -10.43
N HIS A 355 4.94 0.34 -9.19
CA HIS A 355 4.58 -0.83 -8.38
C HIS A 355 3.46 -1.66 -9.04
N ALA A 356 2.39 -0.99 -9.49
CA ALA A 356 1.31 -1.64 -10.21
C ALA A 356 1.80 -2.26 -11.55
N LEU A 357 2.65 -1.54 -12.28
CA LEU A 357 3.23 -2.02 -13.53
C LEU A 357 4.09 -3.28 -13.32
N ASN A 358 4.97 -3.28 -12.31
CA ASN A 358 5.80 -4.44 -11.99
C ASN A 358 4.95 -5.66 -11.69
N PHE A 359 3.84 -5.50 -10.98
CA PHE A 359 2.90 -6.60 -10.75
C PHE A 359 2.23 -7.07 -12.05
N CYS A 360 1.76 -6.16 -12.89
CA CYS A 360 1.14 -6.54 -14.17
C CYS A 360 2.13 -7.27 -15.08
N MET A 361 3.43 -6.99 -15.00
CA MET A 361 4.47 -7.75 -15.72
C MET A 361 4.60 -9.22 -15.25
N LEU A 362 4.09 -9.59 -14.06
CA LEU A 362 4.01 -11.00 -13.61
C LEU A 362 2.78 -11.72 -14.09
N LEU A 363 1.72 -10.97 -14.36
CA LEU A 363 0.44 -11.58 -14.65
C LEU A 363 0.43 -12.05 -16.10
N PRO A 364 -0.13 -13.24 -16.38
CA PRO A 364 -0.32 -13.66 -17.76
C PRO A 364 -1.24 -12.69 -18.51
N GLY A 365 -0.78 -12.16 -19.65
CA GLY A 365 -1.56 -11.27 -20.51
C GLY A 365 -0.93 -9.89 -20.82
N PRO A 366 -1.69 -8.96 -21.42
CA PRO A 366 -1.20 -7.66 -21.85
C PRO A 366 -1.02 -6.68 -20.68
N GLU A 367 0.22 -6.24 -20.44
CA GLU A 367 0.58 -5.49 -19.23
C GLU A 367 -0.12 -4.13 -19.15
N ALA A 368 -0.19 -3.40 -20.26
CA ALA A 368 -0.84 -2.08 -20.32
C ALA A 368 -2.34 -2.16 -20.00
N HIS A 369 -3.01 -3.22 -20.45
CA HIS A 369 -4.43 -3.46 -20.17
C HIS A 369 -4.67 -3.83 -18.71
N GLN A 370 -3.86 -4.73 -18.17
CA GLN A 370 -3.92 -5.10 -16.76
C GLN A 370 -3.62 -3.91 -15.85
N LEU A 371 -2.67 -3.05 -16.23
CA LEU A 371 -2.38 -1.81 -15.53
C LEU A 371 -3.59 -0.86 -15.56
N ALA A 372 -4.28 -0.76 -16.68
CA ALA A 372 -5.54 0.00 -16.77
C ALA A 372 -6.61 -0.58 -15.83
N ILE A 373 -6.80 -1.91 -15.80
CA ILE A 373 -7.71 -2.58 -14.85
C ILE A 373 -7.29 -2.25 -13.41
N TYR A 374 -6.01 -2.34 -13.10
CA TYR A 374 -5.46 -2.14 -11.76
C TYR A 374 -5.68 -0.70 -11.28
N ILE A 375 -5.35 0.30 -12.09
CA ILE A 375 -5.52 1.70 -11.73
C ILE A 375 -7.01 2.06 -11.66
N GLY A 376 -7.82 1.58 -12.62
CA GLY A 376 -9.28 1.72 -12.56
C GLY A 376 -9.85 1.09 -11.29
N TRP A 377 -9.32 -0.06 -10.88
CA TRP A 377 -9.68 -0.72 -9.63
C TRP A 377 -9.32 0.09 -8.40
N LEU A 378 -8.10 0.64 -8.33
CA LEU A 378 -7.68 1.50 -7.23
C LEU A 378 -8.57 2.74 -7.08
N LEU A 379 -8.95 3.37 -8.20
CA LEU A 379 -9.76 4.59 -8.20
C LEU A 379 -11.24 4.31 -7.85
N HIS A 380 -11.83 3.25 -8.39
CA HIS A 380 -13.28 3.02 -8.30
C HIS A 380 -13.71 1.57 -8.02
N LYS A 381 -12.88 0.80 -7.31
CA LYS A 381 -13.14 -0.61 -6.95
C LYS A 381 -13.36 -1.45 -8.22
N ILE A 382 -14.03 -2.60 -8.10
CA ILE A 382 -14.28 -3.52 -9.22
C ILE A 382 -14.93 -2.81 -10.43
N ARG A 383 -15.87 -1.87 -10.20
CA ARG A 383 -16.52 -1.13 -11.30
C ARG A 383 -15.53 -0.35 -12.14
N GLY A 384 -14.60 0.36 -11.50
CA GLY A 384 -13.55 1.09 -12.20
C GLY A 384 -12.63 0.20 -13.00
N GLY A 385 -12.21 -0.92 -12.41
CA GLY A 385 -11.34 -1.88 -13.11
C GLY A 385 -12.03 -2.52 -14.32
N VAL A 386 -13.32 -2.86 -14.20
CA VAL A 386 -14.13 -3.38 -15.32
C VAL A 386 -14.25 -2.34 -16.44
N ILE A 387 -14.63 -1.10 -16.10
CA ILE A 387 -14.76 -0.02 -17.10
C ILE A 387 -13.43 0.24 -17.79
N ALA A 388 -12.34 0.37 -17.03
CA ALA A 388 -11.01 0.63 -17.57
C ALA A 388 -10.56 -0.48 -18.53
N GLY A 389 -10.65 -1.74 -18.09
CA GLY A 389 -10.24 -2.88 -18.91
C GLY A 389 -11.11 -3.08 -20.15
N THR A 390 -12.43 -2.96 -20.03
CA THR A 390 -13.34 -3.17 -21.17
C THR A 390 -13.17 -2.06 -22.21
N LEU A 391 -13.16 -0.78 -21.80
CA LEU A 391 -13.06 0.35 -22.73
C LEU A 391 -11.67 0.46 -23.37
N PHE A 392 -10.63 -0.08 -22.75
CA PHE A 392 -9.30 -0.19 -23.36
C PHE A 392 -9.29 -1.15 -24.57
N VAL A 393 -10.06 -2.24 -24.52
CA VAL A 393 -10.04 -3.31 -25.55
C VAL A 393 -11.13 -3.13 -26.59
N LEU A 394 -12.31 -2.64 -26.20
CA LEU A 394 -13.49 -2.66 -27.07
C LEU A 394 -13.30 -1.94 -28.42
N PRO A 395 -12.72 -0.71 -28.49
CA PRO A 395 -12.46 -0.07 -29.77
C PRO A 395 -11.49 -0.89 -30.64
N SER A 396 -10.43 -1.39 -30.01
CA SER A 396 -9.41 -2.24 -30.64
C SER A 396 -9.98 -3.53 -31.24
N ALA A 397 -10.93 -4.15 -30.54
CA ALA A 397 -11.59 -5.37 -30.96
C ALA A 397 -12.49 -5.15 -32.16
N PHE A 398 -13.21 -4.02 -32.19
CA PHE A 398 -14.03 -3.63 -33.33
C PHE A 398 -13.17 -3.34 -34.56
N PHE A 399 -12.11 -2.53 -34.44
CA PHE A 399 -11.24 -2.20 -35.57
C PHE A 399 -10.56 -3.44 -36.15
N LEU A 400 -10.06 -4.34 -35.30
CA LEU A 400 -9.41 -5.56 -35.81
C LEU A 400 -10.39 -6.52 -36.44
N TRP A 401 -11.58 -6.67 -35.88
CA TRP A 401 -12.63 -7.48 -36.49
C TRP A 401 -12.94 -6.98 -37.91
N ALA A 402 -13.12 -5.67 -38.08
CA ALA A 402 -13.40 -5.07 -39.39
C ALA A 402 -12.23 -5.25 -40.38
N LEU A 403 -11.00 -5.01 -39.92
CA LEU A 403 -9.79 -5.21 -40.73
C LEU A 403 -9.59 -6.67 -41.13
N THR A 404 -9.87 -7.60 -40.21
CA THR A 404 -9.72 -9.04 -40.45
C THR A 404 -10.78 -9.54 -41.41
N TRP A 405 -12.02 -9.06 -41.28
CA TRP A 405 -13.08 -9.34 -42.24
C TRP A 405 -12.70 -8.84 -43.65
N GLY A 406 -12.20 -7.61 -43.75
CA GLY A 406 -11.69 -7.07 -45.01
C GLY A 406 -10.55 -7.92 -45.59
N TYR A 407 -9.61 -8.36 -44.75
CA TYR A 407 -8.53 -9.28 -45.13
C TYR A 407 -9.06 -10.63 -45.62
N ALA A 408 -10.03 -11.22 -44.93
CA ALA A 408 -10.57 -12.53 -45.28
C ALA A 408 -11.33 -12.52 -46.61
N VAL A 409 -12.00 -11.41 -46.93
CA VAL A 409 -12.76 -11.24 -48.18
C VAL A 409 -11.85 -10.81 -49.34
N TYR A 410 -10.97 -9.83 -49.12
CA TYR A 410 -10.18 -9.18 -50.20
C TYR A 410 -8.71 -9.58 -50.22
N GLY A 411 -8.22 -10.40 -49.30
CA GLY A 411 -6.80 -10.74 -49.16
C GLY A 411 -6.16 -11.42 -50.37
N ARG A 412 -6.98 -12.00 -51.26
CA ARG A 412 -6.51 -12.59 -52.53
C ARG A 412 -6.34 -11.56 -53.65
N ALA A 413 -6.82 -10.32 -53.46
CA ALA A 413 -6.65 -9.27 -54.45
C ALA A 413 -5.15 -8.91 -54.56
N PRO A 414 -4.58 -8.82 -55.79
CA PRO A 414 -3.14 -8.61 -55.98
C PRO A 414 -2.58 -7.39 -55.25
N TRP A 415 -3.34 -6.29 -55.23
CA TRP A 415 -2.96 -5.05 -54.54
C TRP A 415 -2.95 -5.20 -53.01
N VAL A 416 -3.88 -5.99 -52.44
CA VAL A 416 -3.89 -6.28 -50.99
C VAL A 416 -2.68 -7.14 -50.63
N ALA A 417 -2.44 -8.21 -51.38
CA ALA A 417 -1.28 -9.08 -51.16
C ALA A 417 0.05 -8.30 -51.25
N ALA A 418 0.15 -7.33 -52.16
CA ALA A 418 1.31 -6.46 -52.29
C ALA A 418 1.51 -5.53 -51.08
N ILE A 419 0.45 -4.96 -50.53
CA ILE A 419 0.52 -4.19 -49.28
C ILE A 419 1.03 -5.07 -48.14
N PHE A 420 0.47 -6.27 -47.97
CA PHE A 420 0.91 -7.20 -46.92
C PHE A 420 2.36 -7.67 -47.10
N PHE A 421 2.83 -7.81 -48.34
CA PHE A 421 4.24 -8.09 -48.62
C PHE A 421 5.16 -7.00 -48.03
N GLY A 422 4.78 -5.74 -48.16
CA GLY A 422 5.44 -4.59 -47.53
C GLY A 422 5.35 -4.60 -46.00
N VAL A 423 4.15 -4.83 -45.47
CA VAL A 423 3.90 -4.86 -44.02
C VAL A 423 4.73 -5.95 -43.31
N LYS A 424 4.96 -7.11 -43.93
CA LYS A 424 5.81 -8.17 -43.37
C LYS A 424 7.22 -7.68 -43.02
N ALA A 425 7.82 -6.83 -43.88
CA ALA A 425 9.13 -6.26 -43.63
C ALA A 425 9.13 -5.31 -42.41
N ALA A 426 8.08 -4.50 -42.25
CA ALA A 426 7.89 -3.66 -41.06
C ALA A 426 7.72 -4.50 -39.79
N VAL A 427 6.92 -5.56 -39.84
CA VAL A 427 6.69 -6.46 -38.69
C VAL A 427 7.99 -7.08 -38.19
N MET A 428 8.84 -7.58 -39.10
CA MET A 428 10.19 -8.07 -38.74
C MET A 428 11.00 -7.01 -37.99
N ALA A 429 11.00 -5.78 -38.50
CA ALA A 429 11.70 -4.64 -37.88
C ALA A 429 11.14 -4.27 -36.50
N ILE A 430 9.81 -4.31 -36.33
CA ILE A 430 9.12 -4.01 -35.08
C ILE A 430 9.49 -5.03 -34.00
N VAL A 431 9.48 -6.33 -34.35
CA VAL A 431 9.85 -7.38 -33.39
C VAL A 431 11.34 -7.29 -33.03
N ALA A 432 12.22 -7.00 -33.98
CA ALA A 432 13.65 -6.78 -33.71
C ALA A 432 13.89 -5.56 -32.81
N GLU A 433 13.20 -4.44 -33.06
CA GLU A 433 13.26 -3.26 -32.19
C GLU A 433 12.73 -3.58 -30.79
N ALA A 434 11.66 -4.37 -30.67
CA ALA A 434 11.10 -4.78 -29.39
C ALA A 434 12.12 -5.56 -28.54
N VAL A 435 12.94 -6.43 -29.13
CA VAL A 435 14.03 -7.14 -28.41
C VAL A 435 14.99 -6.14 -27.77
N ILE A 436 15.46 -5.15 -28.52
CA ILE A 436 16.41 -4.15 -28.02
C ILE A 436 15.76 -3.25 -26.98
N ARG A 437 14.51 -2.84 -27.21
CA ARG A 437 13.76 -1.98 -26.31
C ARG A 437 13.54 -2.64 -24.96
N ILE A 438 13.07 -3.90 -24.94
CA ILE A 438 12.87 -4.67 -23.69
C ILE A 438 14.23 -5.00 -23.06
N GLY A 439 15.19 -5.43 -23.88
CA GLY A 439 16.55 -5.77 -23.45
C GLY A 439 17.27 -4.60 -22.76
N SER A 440 17.19 -3.39 -23.32
CA SER A 440 17.81 -2.20 -22.74
C SER A 440 17.27 -1.83 -21.35
N LYS A 441 16.04 -2.24 -21.03
CA LYS A 441 15.41 -2.03 -19.72
C LYS A 441 15.70 -3.15 -18.74
N ALA A 442 15.72 -4.41 -19.20
CA ALA A 442 15.87 -5.58 -18.36
C ALA A 442 17.33 -6.02 -18.13
N LEU A 443 18.20 -5.88 -19.13
CA LEU A 443 19.56 -6.43 -19.13
C LEU A 443 20.57 -5.39 -18.62
N LYS A 444 20.50 -5.09 -17.32
CA LYS A 444 21.34 -4.07 -16.68
C LYS A 444 22.68 -4.56 -16.16
N ASN A 445 22.88 -5.86 -16.04
CA ASN A 445 24.11 -6.47 -15.57
C ASN A 445 24.31 -7.85 -16.21
N GLU A 446 25.49 -8.42 -15.99
CA GLU A 446 25.92 -9.70 -16.55
C GLU A 446 25.00 -10.87 -16.20
N VAL A 447 24.38 -10.87 -15.00
CA VAL A 447 23.47 -11.94 -14.58
C VAL A 447 22.19 -11.93 -15.42
N MET A 448 21.62 -10.74 -15.65
CA MET A 448 20.43 -10.60 -16.50
C MET A 448 20.74 -10.99 -17.95
N TRP A 449 21.90 -10.60 -18.47
CA TRP A 449 22.36 -11.01 -19.81
C TRP A 449 22.51 -12.53 -19.93
N MET A 450 23.11 -13.19 -18.94
CA MET A 450 23.21 -14.66 -18.91
C MET A 450 21.83 -15.32 -18.90
N LEU A 451 20.90 -14.84 -18.06
CA LEU A 451 19.53 -15.36 -18.01
C LEU A 451 18.81 -15.25 -19.35
N ALA A 452 18.93 -14.11 -20.04
CA ALA A 452 18.37 -13.93 -21.38
C ALA A 452 18.99 -14.89 -22.41
N ALA A 453 20.33 -15.04 -22.39
CA ALA A 453 21.04 -15.94 -23.30
C ALA A 453 20.65 -17.41 -23.07
N PHE A 454 20.58 -17.86 -21.82
CA PHE A 454 20.13 -19.21 -21.48
C PHE A 454 18.67 -19.45 -21.85
N ALA A 455 17.79 -18.47 -21.63
CA ALA A 455 16.38 -18.56 -22.03
C ALA A 455 16.24 -18.70 -23.55
N PHE A 456 16.97 -17.89 -24.33
CA PHE A 456 17.02 -18.02 -25.79
C PHE A 456 17.52 -19.41 -26.20
N ALA A 457 18.65 -19.86 -25.65
CA ALA A 457 19.23 -21.14 -26.01
C ALA A 457 18.32 -22.33 -25.67
N ALA A 458 17.65 -22.29 -24.51
CA ALA A 458 16.70 -23.31 -24.08
C ALA A 458 15.51 -23.44 -25.04
N ILE A 459 14.96 -22.34 -25.53
CA ILE A 459 13.82 -22.39 -26.44
C ILE A 459 14.26 -22.70 -27.88
N PHE A 460 15.29 -22.01 -28.37
CA PHE A 460 15.68 -22.10 -29.77
C PHE A 460 16.35 -23.45 -30.10
N PHE A 461 17.34 -23.86 -29.29
CA PHE A 461 18.10 -25.09 -29.56
C PHE A 461 17.49 -26.32 -28.89
N LEU A 462 17.07 -26.19 -27.61
CA LEU A 462 16.60 -27.33 -26.82
C LEU A 462 15.08 -27.54 -26.91
N LYS A 463 14.34 -26.62 -27.55
CA LYS A 463 12.87 -26.64 -27.66
C LYS A 463 12.15 -26.77 -26.31
N VAL A 464 12.74 -26.23 -25.25
CA VAL A 464 12.15 -26.23 -23.91
C VAL A 464 10.85 -25.41 -23.93
N PRO A 465 9.75 -25.92 -23.36
CA PRO A 465 8.51 -25.16 -23.23
C PRO A 465 8.72 -23.83 -22.50
N PHE A 466 8.29 -22.75 -23.14
CA PHE A 466 8.32 -21.39 -22.62
C PHE A 466 7.96 -21.24 -21.11
N PRO A 467 6.83 -21.78 -20.61
CA PRO A 467 6.47 -21.63 -19.19
C PRO A 467 7.51 -22.19 -18.21
N LEU A 468 8.24 -23.25 -18.58
CA LEU A 468 9.30 -23.80 -17.74
C LEU A 468 10.49 -22.85 -17.63
N VAL A 469 10.83 -22.17 -18.73
CA VAL A 469 11.90 -21.16 -18.76
C VAL A 469 11.59 -20.00 -17.80
N VAL A 470 10.35 -19.52 -17.80
CA VAL A 470 9.93 -18.44 -16.91
C VAL A 470 9.89 -18.88 -15.45
N LEU A 471 9.35 -20.07 -15.16
CA LEU A 471 9.32 -20.61 -13.80
C LEU A 471 10.75 -20.75 -13.24
N ALA A 472 11.66 -21.31 -14.03
CA ALA A 472 13.06 -21.43 -13.67
C ALA A 472 13.69 -20.06 -13.41
N ALA A 473 13.46 -19.07 -14.28
CA ALA A 473 13.95 -17.71 -14.09
C ALA A 473 13.41 -17.06 -12.80
N GLY A 474 12.13 -17.26 -12.48
CA GLY A 474 11.52 -16.78 -11.24
C GLY A 474 12.15 -17.41 -10.00
N ILE A 475 12.39 -18.73 -10.00
CA ILE A 475 13.06 -19.43 -8.91
C ILE A 475 14.50 -18.93 -8.76
N VAL A 476 15.24 -18.81 -9.87
CA VAL A 476 16.61 -18.26 -9.86
C VAL A 476 16.62 -16.83 -9.33
N GLY A 477 15.64 -15.99 -9.68
CA GLY A 477 15.52 -14.63 -9.16
C GLY A 477 15.14 -14.55 -7.68
N LEU A 478 14.33 -15.49 -7.17
CA LEU A 478 14.06 -15.61 -5.74
C LEU A 478 15.33 -16.05 -4.99
N ILE A 479 15.97 -17.14 -5.41
CA ILE A 479 17.18 -17.65 -4.73
C ILE A 479 18.32 -16.64 -4.84
N GLY A 480 18.58 -16.13 -6.04
CA GLY A 480 19.58 -15.12 -6.32
C GLY A 480 19.33 -13.80 -5.60
N GLY A 481 18.07 -13.43 -5.37
CA GLY A 481 17.70 -12.27 -4.55
C GLY A 481 18.07 -12.39 -3.07
N ARG A 482 18.23 -13.61 -2.52
CA ARG A 482 18.72 -13.83 -1.15
C ARG A 482 20.23 -13.68 -1.04
N VAL A 483 20.95 -14.07 -2.08
CA VAL A 483 22.42 -14.19 -2.05
C VAL A 483 23.10 -12.95 -2.66
N TRP A 484 22.61 -12.48 -3.81
CA TRP A 484 23.15 -11.36 -4.58
C TRP A 484 22.07 -10.32 -4.91
N LYS A 485 21.48 -9.75 -3.85
CA LYS A 485 20.37 -8.81 -3.95
C LYS A 485 20.64 -7.66 -4.92
N GLU A 486 21.85 -7.10 -4.95
CA GLU A 486 22.20 -5.98 -5.84
C GLU A 486 22.16 -6.34 -7.33
N LYS A 487 22.49 -7.59 -7.69
CA LYS A 487 22.47 -8.06 -9.08
C LYS A 487 21.06 -8.40 -9.55
N PHE A 488 20.18 -8.84 -8.64
CA PHE A 488 18.81 -9.21 -8.99
C PHE A 488 17.79 -8.09 -8.78
N LEU A 489 18.11 -7.05 -8.00
CA LEU A 489 17.20 -5.93 -7.74
C LEU A 489 17.41 -4.83 -8.80
N VAL A 490 17.01 -5.14 -10.04
CA VAL A 490 17.18 -4.27 -11.21
C VAL A 490 16.05 -3.24 -11.29
N PHE A 491 14.83 -3.66 -10.95
CA PHE A 491 13.66 -2.80 -10.85
C PHE A 491 13.43 -2.44 -9.37
N GLY A 492 13.15 -1.17 -9.04
CA GLY A 492 12.77 -0.76 -7.67
C GLY A 492 13.74 0.13 -6.88
N GLN A 493 14.84 0.62 -7.48
CA GLN A 493 15.72 1.63 -6.84
C GLN A 493 15.21 3.08 -6.95
N ASN A 494 13.89 3.31 -7.00
CA ASN A 494 13.40 4.69 -7.01
C ASN A 494 13.43 5.27 -5.60
N LYS A 495 14.22 6.35 -5.44
CA LYS A 495 14.14 7.26 -4.29
C LYS A 495 12.67 7.61 -4.05
N ARG A 496 12.22 7.57 -2.79
CA ARG A 496 10.92 8.16 -2.36
C ARG A 496 10.78 9.51 -3.08
N GLY A 497 9.78 9.62 -3.94
CA GLY A 497 9.51 10.88 -4.64
C GLY A 497 9.25 11.98 -3.61
N LYS A 498 9.53 13.25 -3.98
CA LYS A 498 9.07 14.40 -3.18
C LYS A 498 7.58 14.21 -2.88
N LEU A 499 7.18 14.52 -1.66
CA LEU A 499 5.76 14.60 -1.27
C LEU A 499 5.10 15.66 -2.17
N ASP A 500 4.31 15.21 -3.13
CA ASP A 500 3.48 16.06 -3.98
C ASP A 500 2.04 15.87 -3.50
N GLU A 501 1.57 16.86 -2.73
CA GLU A 501 0.27 16.82 -2.05
C GLU A 501 -0.91 16.83 -3.02
N GLN A 502 -0.65 17.15 -4.30
CA GLN A 502 -1.65 17.12 -5.36
C GLN A 502 -1.98 15.70 -5.86
N ILE A 503 -1.24 14.66 -5.44
CA ILE A 503 -1.43 13.30 -5.95
C ILE A 503 -2.58 12.58 -5.22
N VAL A 504 -3.56 12.08 -5.98
CA VAL A 504 -4.75 11.37 -5.43
C VAL A 504 -4.37 10.05 -4.74
N LEU A 505 -3.54 9.24 -5.38
CA LEU A 505 -2.99 7.99 -4.82
C LEU A 505 -1.48 8.18 -4.64
N GLY A 506 -1.07 8.77 -3.52
CA GLY A 506 0.32 9.01 -3.11
C GLY A 506 0.92 7.90 -2.24
N ASP A 507 2.23 7.92 -2.04
CA ASP A 507 2.96 6.94 -1.21
C ASP A 507 2.74 7.14 0.29
N ASP A 508 2.42 8.37 0.69
CA ASP A 508 2.03 8.80 2.02
C ASP A 508 0.59 8.39 2.37
N ILE A 509 -0.20 8.00 1.38
CA ILE A 509 -1.61 7.66 1.54
C ILE A 509 -1.74 6.14 1.74
N GLU A 510 -2.30 5.73 2.88
CA GLU A 510 -2.68 4.33 3.12
C GLU A 510 -3.62 3.87 1.99
N SER A 511 -3.36 2.68 1.45
CA SER A 511 -4.15 2.17 0.33
C SER A 511 -5.64 2.07 0.67
N PRO A 512 -6.54 2.35 -0.29
CA PRO A 512 -7.97 2.37 -0.04
C PRO A 512 -8.48 1.07 0.62
N ALA A 513 -9.49 1.15 1.49
CA ALA A 513 -9.94 -0.01 2.29
C ALA A 513 -10.27 -1.30 1.48
N HIS A 514 -10.63 -1.17 0.19
CA HIS A 514 -10.92 -2.29 -0.69
C HIS A 514 -9.66 -3.03 -1.20
N THR A 515 -8.46 -2.47 -0.99
CA THR A 515 -7.18 -3.12 -1.31
C THR A 515 -6.72 -4.04 -0.18
N LYS A 516 -7.38 -4.06 0.98
CA LYS A 516 -7.06 -5.01 2.06
C LYS A 516 -7.46 -6.43 1.64
N PRO A 517 -6.54 -7.42 1.75
CA PRO A 517 -6.81 -8.80 1.35
C PRO A 517 -7.91 -9.41 2.23
N SER A 518 -8.77 -10.23 1.63
CA SER A 518 -9.87 -10.90 2.32
C SER A 518 -10.15 -12.23 1.64
N PHE A 519 -10.08 -13.32 2.41
CA PHE A 519 -10.28 -14.67 1.89
C PHE A 519 -11.68 -14.87 1.29
N GLY A 520 -12.73 -14.37 1.98
CA GLY A 520 -14.10 -14.42 1.46
C GLY A 520 -14.29 -13.64 0.15
N ARG A 521 -13.60 -12.49 0.01
CA ARG A 521 -13.60 -11.73 -1.25
C ARG A 521 -12.85 -12.49 -2.36
N ALA A 522 -11.72 -13.11 -2.03
CA ALA A 522 -10.95 -13.91 -2.98
C ALA A 522 -11.77 -15.07 -3.55
N ILE A 523 -12.49 -15.83 -2.70
CA ILE A 523 -13.40 -16.90 -3.15
C ILE A 523 -14.47 -16.33 -4.09
N LYS A 524 -15.11 -15.21 -3.72
CA LYS A 524 -16.15 -14.59 -4.55
C LYS A 524 -15.61 -14.12 -5.90
N VAL A 525 -14.41 -13.53 -5.93
CA VAL A 525 -13.72 -13.11 -7.16
C VAL A 525 -13.42 -14.33 -8.03
N CYS A 526 -12.83 -15.39 -7.46
CA CYS A 526 -12.57 -16.63 -8.19
C CYS A 526 -13.85 -17.22 -8.78
N ALA A 527 -14.90 -17.37 -7.97
CA ALA A 527 -16.17 -17.94 -8.42
C ALA A 527 -16.79 -17.15 -9.59
N VAL A 528 -16.87 -15.82 -9.46
CA VAL A 528 -17.46 -14.96 -10.49
C VAL A 528 -16.63 -15.00 -11.78
N TRP A 529 -15.32 -14.77 -11.68
CA TRP A 529 -14.49 -14.59 -12.87
C TRP A 529 -14.13 -15.91 -13.55
N LEU A 530 -14.00 -17.01 -12.82
CA LEU A 530 -13.87 -18.35 -13.44
C LEU A 530 -15.17 -18.74 -14.16
N THR A 531 -16.34 -18.40 -13.59
CA THR A 531 -17.62 -18.63 -14.26
C THR A 531 -17.72 -17.79 -15.53
N LEU A 532 -17.41 -16.49 -15.46
CA LEU A 532 -17.41 -15.61 -16.64
C LEU A 532 -16.43 -16.08 -17.71
N TRP A 533 -15.26 -16.58 -17.32
CA TRP A 533 -14.28 -17.10 -18.25
C TRP A 533 -14.78 -18.38 -18.95
N TRP A 534 -15.15 -19.41 -18.18
CA TRP A 534 -15.43 -20.72 -18.73
C TRP A 534 -16.84 -20.88 -19.30
N ALA A 535 -17.81 -20.06 -18.88
CA ALA A 535 -19.19 -20.21 -19.33
C ALA A 535 -19.33 -20.16 -20.87
N PRO A 536 -18.78 -19.19 -21.61
CA PRO A 536 -18.89 -19.18 -23.07
C PRO A 536 -18.18 -20.36 -23.74
N VAL A 537 -17.06 -20.81 -23.18
CA VAL A 537 -16.31 -21.96 -23.71
C VAL A 537 -17.11 -23.24 -23.54
N LEU A 538 -17.65 -23.49 -22.34
CA LEU A 538 -18.47 -24.67 -22.07
C LEU A 538 -19.79 -24.64 -22.86
N LEU A 539 -20.44 -23.49 -22.98
CA LEU A 539 -21.63 -23.31 -23.80
C LEU A 539 -21.35 -23.60 -25.28
N ALA A 540 -20.20 -23.18 -25.81
CA ALA A 540 -19.79 -23.52 -27.17
C ALA A 540 -19.63 -25.05 -27.33
N GLY A 541 -19.00 -25.72 -26.36
CA GLY A 541 -18.85 -27.18 -26.37
C GLY A 541 -20.18 -27.94 -26.28
N LEU A 542 -21.11 -27.47 -25.45
CA LEU A 542 -22.45 -28.05 -25.33
C LEU A 542 -23.32 -27.82 -26.57
N TRP A 543 -23.18 -26.66 -27.21
CA TRP A 543 -23.99 -26.30 -28.37
C TRP A 543 -23.46 -26.92 -29.67
N ARG A 544 -22.15 -26.86 -29.90
CA ARG A 544 -21.51 -27.27 -31.16
C ARG A 544 -20.82 -28.63 -31.09
N GLY A 545 -20.51 -29.10 -29.89
CA GLY A 545 -19.73 -30.31 -29.64
C GLY A 545 -18.28 -29.99 -29.26
N TRP A 546 -17.67 -30.89 -28.48
CA TRP A 546 -16.33 -30.76 -27.92
C TRP A 546 -15.18 -30.82 -28.95
N ASN A 547 -15.50 -31.19 -30.20
CA ASN A 547 -14.55 -31.24 -31.31
C ASN A 547 -14.67 -30.06 -32.28
N ASP A 548 -15.66 -29.19 -32.10
CA ASP A 548 -15.89 -28.03 -32.96
C ASP A 548 -14.78 -26.98 -32.78
N THR A 549 -14.46 -26.27 -33.86
CA THR A 549 -13.45 -25.20 -33.90
C THR A 549 -13.68 -24.17 -32.79
N LEU A 550 -14.94 -23.77 -32.55
CA LEU A 550 -15.25 -22.73 -31.57
C LEU A 550 -14.87 -23.16 -30.15
N PHE A 551 -15.16 -24.41 -29.76
CA PHE A 551 -14.75 -24.95 -28.47
C PHE A 551 -13.23 -25.09 -28.38
N ARG A 552 -12.59 -25.61 -29.44
CA ARG A 552 -11.13 -25.80 -29.48
C ARG A 552 -10.39 -24.47 -29.37
N GLU A 553 -10.86 -23.43 -30.04
CA GLU A 553 -10.36 -22.05 -29.89
C GLU A 553 -10.52 -21.58 -28.45
N GLY A 554 -11.73 -21.68 -27.89
CA GLY A 554 -11.98 -21.28 -26.50
C GLY A 554 -11.06 -21.98 -25.50
N LEU A 555 -10.84 -23.29 -25.65
CA LEU A 555 -9.93 -24.07 -24.81
C LEU A 555 -8.46 -23.67 -25.04
N PHE A 556 -8.04 -23.52 -26.29
CA PHE A 556 -6.68 -23.19 -26.64
C PHE A 556 -6.27 -21.79 -26.16
N PHE A 557 -7.09 -20.77 -26.44
CA PHE A 557 -6.82 -19.41 -26.00
C PHE A 557 -6.95 -19.27 -24.47
N SER A 558 -7.80 -20.06 -23.82
CA SER A 558 -7.80 -20.14 -22.35
C SER A 558 -6.49 -20.70 -21.80
N LYS A 559 -5.93 -21.75 -22.41
CA LYS A 559 -4.60 -22.26 -22.03
C LYS A 559 -3.51 -21.22 -22.28
N ALA A 560 -3.55 -20.55 -23.44
CA ALA A 560 -2.64 -19.47 -23.74
C ALA A 560 -2.74 -18.35 -22.68
N ALA A 561 -3.94 -17.94 -22.28
CA ALA A 561 -4.13 -16.89 -21.27
C ALA A 561 -3.56 -17.21 -19.89
N VAL A 562 -3.29 -18.49 -19.54
CA VAL A 562 -2.60 -18.87 -18.29
C VAL A 562 -1.08 -18.91 -18.45
N VAL A 563 -0.62 -19.32 -19.63
CA VAL A 563 0.79 -19.65 -19.89
C VAL A 563 1.62 -18.43 -20.32
N THR A 564 0.97 -17.29 -20.55
CA THR A 564 1.55 -16.15 -21.26
C THR A 564 2.17 -15.11 -20.36
N LEU A 565 3.31 -15.48 -19.76
CA LEU A 565 4.17 -14.56 -19.01
C LEU A 565 5.04 -13.75 -20.00
N GLY A 566 5.45 -12.52 -19.68
CA GLY A 566 6.38 -11.76 -20.55
C GLY A 566 5.79 -11.02 -21.75
N GLY A 567 4.52 -10.66 -21.67
CA GLY A 567 3.89 -9.72 -22.60
C GLY A 567 3.41 -10.33 -23.91
N ALA A 568 2.81 -9.47 -24.75
CA ALA A 568 2.13 -9.87 -25.98
C ALA A 568 2.99 -10.74 -26.90
N TYR A 569 4.29 -10.42 -27.06
CA TYR A 569 5.18 -11.09 -28.01
C TYR A 569 5.50 -12.54 -27.65
N ALA A 570 5.65 -12.90 -26.37
CA ALA A 570 5.94 -14.29 -25.98
C ALA A 570 4.78 -15.24 -26.34
N VAL A 571 3.55 -14.74 -26.21
CA VAL A 571 2.32 -15.45 -26.58
C VAL A 571 2.28 -15.77 -28.07
N LEU A 572 2.75 -14.84 -28.90
CA LEU A 572 2.65 -14.96 -30.35
C LEU A 572 3.41 -16.16 -30.86
N GLN A 573 4.57 -16.48 -30.30
CA GLN A 573 5.33 -17.64 -30.74
C GLN A 573 4.56 -18.94 -30.47
N TYR A 574 4.00 -19.08 -29.26
CA TYR A 574 3.21 -20.25 -28.88
C TYR A 574 1.97 -20.39 -29.76
N VAL A 575 1.27 -19.28 -30.01
CA VAL A 575 0.05 -19.29 -30.83
C VAL A 575 0.34 -19.50 -32.31
N ALA A 576 1.35 -18.84 -32.87
CA ALA A 576 1.76 -18.99 -34.26
C ALA A 576 2.05 -20.45 -34.60
N GLN A 577 2.84 -21.11 -33.75
CA GLN A 577 3.22 -22.51 -33.98
C GLN A 577 1.99 -23.43 -33.94
N ASN A 578 1.16 -23.33 -32.90
CA ASN A 578 0.00 -24.23 -32.77
C ASN A 578 -1.11 -23.93 -33.78
N ALA A 579 -1.39 -22.65 -34.08
CA ALA A 579 -2.45 -22.26 -35.00
C ALA A 579 -2.13 -22.64 -36.46
N VAL A 580 -0.85 -22.65 -36.84
CA VAL A 580 -0.40 -23.04 -38.20
C VAL A 580 -0.15 -24.54 -38.29
N GLU A 581 0.66 -25.11 -37.38
CA GLU A 581 1.18 -26.49 -37.51
C GLU A 581 0.22 -27.55 -36.95
N HIS A 582 -0.52 -27.26 -35.87
CA HIS A 582 -1.33 -28.26 -35.17
C HIS A 582 -2.82 -28.17 -35.49
N PHE A 583 -3.39 -26.97 -35.41
CA PHE A 583 -4.83 -26.75 -35.61
C PHE A 583 -5.19 -26.38 -37.06
N HIS A 584 -4.21 -25.96 -37.86
CA HIS A 584 -4.40 -25.48 -39.24
C HIS A 584 -5.45 -24.37 -39.37
N TRP A 585 -5.62 -23.56 -38.32
CA TRP A 585 -6.47 -22.36 -38.32
C TRP A 585 -5.91 -21.26 -39.20
N LEU A 586 -4.58 -21.22 -39.37
CA LEU A 586 -3.87 -20.24 -40.20
C LEU A 586 -3.07 -20.92 -41.30
N GLN A 587 -3.06 -20.32 -42.49
CA GLN A 587 -2.14 -20.67 -43.57
C GLN A 587 -0.72 -20.12 -43.28
N PRO A 588 0.34 -20.72 -43.88
CA PRO A 588 1.70 -20.21 -43.77
C PRO A 588 1.78 -18.73 -44.17
N GLY A 589 2.15 -17.87 -43.22
CA GLY A 589 2.28 -16.42 -43.41
C GLY A 589 1.08 -15.57 -42.98
N GLN A 590 -0.10 -16.13 -42.69
CA GLN A 590 -1.25 -15.33 -42.21
C GLN A 590 -1.02 -14.77 -40.80
N MET A 591 -0.22 -15.46 -39.98
CA MET A 591 0.14 -14.95 -38.65
C MET A 591 0.89 -13.62 -38.74
N LEU A 592 1.75 -13.46 -39.75
CA LEU A 592 2.48 -12.22 -40.01
C LEU A 592 1.55 -11.10 -40.48
N ASP A 593 0.58 -11.43 -41.35
CA ASP A 593 -0.42 -10.49 -41.83
C ASP A 593 -1.27 -9.97 -40.66
N GLY A 594 -1.72 -10.87 -39.80
CA GLY A 594 -2.46 -10.54 -38.58
C GLY A 594 -1.68 -9.65 -37.62
N LEU A 595 -0.37 -9.91 -37.47
CA LEU A 595 0.51 -9.08 -36.64
C LEU A 595 0.66 -7.67 -37.21
N GLY A 596 0.82 -7.57 -38.53
CA GLY A 596 0.82 -6.30 -39.25
C GLY A 596 -0.46 -5.50 -39.03
N LEU A 597 -1.63 -6.14 -39.19
CA LEU A 597 -2.92 -5.51 -38.93
C LEU A 597 -3.06 -5.06 -37.46
N ALA A 598 -2.60 -5.88 -36.52
CA ALA A 598 -2.68 -5.57 -35.10
C ALA A 598 -1.82 -4.36 -34.69
N GLU A 599 -0.72 -4.08 -35.39
CA GLU A 599 0.13 -2.90 -35.16
C GLU A 599 -0.44 -1.60 -35.78
N THR A 600 -1.37 -1.70 -36.75
CA THR A 600 -1.98 -0.52 -37.41
C THR A 600 -3.15 0.12 -36.64
N LYS A 601 -3.62 -0.52 -35.57
CA LYS A 601 -4.84 -0.15 -34.85
C LYS A 601 -4.53 0.28 -33.41
N PRO A 602 -5.43 1.01 -32.73
CA PRO A 602 -5.26 1.30 -31.32
C PRO A 602 -5.49 0.03 -30.50
N GLY A 603 -4.88 -0.07 -29.32
CA GLY A 603 -5.02 -1.17 -28.37
C GLY A 603 -3.89 -2.20 -28.42
N PRO A 604 -3.94 -3.23 -27.56
CA PRO A 604 -2.76 -4.03 -27.23
C PRO A 604 -2.40 -4.98 -28.37
N LEU A 605 -1.11 -5.21 -28.59
CA LEU A 605 -0.63 -6.05 -29.70
C LEU A 605 -1.19 -7.48 -29.66
N ILE A 606 -1.41 -8.02 -28.46
CA ILE A 606 -1.97 -9.35 -28.25
C ILE A 606 -3.35 -9.52 -28.90
N MET A 607 -4.00 -8.42 -29.31
CA MET A 607 -5.23 -8.50 -30.08
C MET A 607 -5.11 -9.30 -31.38
N VAL A 608 -3.92 -9.53 -31.92
CA VAL A 608 -3.74 -10.46 -33.05
C VAL A 608 -4.33 -11.86 -32.75
N LEU A 609 -4.49 -12.27 -31.49
CA LEU A 609 -5.21 -13.50 -31.14
C LEU A 609 -6.67 -13.50 -31.62
N GLN A 610 -7.33 -12.34 -31.64
CA GLN A 610 -8.65 -12.18 -32.25
C GLN A 610 -8.61 -12.43 -33.75
N PHE A 611 -7.55 -11.98 -34.43
CA PHE A 611 -7.34 -12.30 -35.85
C PHE A 611 -7.18 -13.81 -36.03
N VAL A 612 -6.41 -14.48 -35.17
CA VAL A 612 -6.24 -15.93 -35.22
C VAL A 612 -7.57 -16.67 -35.04
N GLY A 613 -8.38 -16.31 -34.04
CA GLY A 613 -9.71 -16.91 -33.84
C GLY A 613 -10.68 -16.58 -34.96
N PHE A 614 -10.63 -15.36 -35.52
CA PHE A 614 -11.44 -15.01 -36.70
C PHE A 614 -11.07 -15.92 -37.88
N MET A 615 -9.78 -16.05 -38.18
CA MET A 615 -9.31 -16.83 -39.31
C MET A 615 -9.49 -18.34 -39.09
N GLY A 616 -9.39 -18.84 -37.85
CA GLY A 616 -9.70 -20.22 -37.50
C GLY A 616 -11.16 -20.56 -37.79
N GLY A 617 -12.09 -19.72 -37.33
CA GLY A 617 -13.51 -19.81 -37.70
C GLY A 617 -13.78 -19.63 -39.20
N TRP A 618 -13.04 -18.77 -39.89
CA TRP A 618 -13.19 -18.55 -41.33
C TRP A 618 -12.71 -19.74 -42.18
N ASN A 619 -11.55 -20.27 -41.85
CA ASN A 619 -10.88 -21.35 -42.59
C ASN A 619 -11.46 -22.73 -42.23
N VAL A 620 -11.92 -22.91 -40.98
CA VAL A 620 -12.47 -24.17 -40.45
C VAL A 620 -13.82 -23.92 -39.77
N PRO A 621 -14.88 -23.58 -40.54
CA PRO A 621 -16.13 -23.05 -39.98
C PRO A 621 -17.03 -24.08 -39.28
N GLY A 622 -16.67 -25.37 -39.29
CA GLY A 622 -17.40 -26.39 -38.50
C GLY A 622 -18.87 -26.57 -38.87
N GLY A 623 -19.28 -26.20 -40.10
CA GLY A 623 -20.67 -26.27 -40.58
C GLY A 623 -21.50 -24.99 -40.38
N LEU A 624 -20.93 -23.94 -39.77
CA LEU A 624 -21.55 -22.61 -39.74
C LEU A 624 -21.21 -21.81 -41.00
N PRO A 625 -21.99 -20.75 -41.33
CA PRO A 625 -21.56 -19.78 -42.34
C PRO A 625 -20.19 -19.19 -41.97
N PRO A 626 -19.22 -19.08 -42.90
CA PRO A 626 -17.85 -18.67 -42.59
C PRO A 626 -17.74 -17.35 -41.80
N PHE A 627 -18.56 -16.36 -42.16
CA PHE A 627 -18.59 -15.08 -41.44
C PHE A 627 -19.11 -15.20 -40.00
N ALA A 628 -20.11 -16.05 -39.77
CA ALA A 628 -20.64 -16.30 -38.42
C ALA A 628 -19.63 -17.06 -37.57
N ALA A 629 -19.03 -18.12 -38.12
CA ALA A 629 -17.97 -18.88 -37.47
C ALA A 629 -16.78 -17.99 -37.10
N ALA A 630 -16.33 -17.16 -38.04
CA ALA A 630 -15.24 -16.21 -37.83
C ALA A 630 -15.56 -15.14 -36.78
N THR A 631 -16.78 -14.60 -36.78
CA THR A 631 -17.20 -13.62 -35.76
C THR A 631 -17.27 -14.22 -34.37
N LEU A 632 -17.76 -15.47 -34.26
CA LEU A 632 -17.77 -16.20 -32.99
C LEU A 632 -16.36 -16.57 -32.54
N GLY A 633 -15.48 -16.99 -33.45
CA GLY A 633 -14.08 -17.27 -33.17
C GLY A 633 -13.32 -16.03 -32.69
N ALA A 634 -13.56 -14.88 -33.33
CA ALA A 634 -13.04 -13.59 -32.88
C ALA A 634 -13.56 -13.21 -31.48
N ALA A 635 -14.84 -13.43 -31.21
CA ALA A 635 -15.46 -13.12 -29.93
C ALA A 635 -14.89 -14.02 -28.81
N ILE A 636 -14.80 -15.33 -29.03
CA ILE A 636 -14.34 -16.29 -28.01
C ILE A 636 -12.85 -16.12 -27.71
N SER A 637 -12.02 -15.89 -28.74
CA SER A 637 -10.59 -15.62 -28.56
C SER A 637 -10.36 -14.31 -27.82
N THR A 638 -11.08 -13.24 -28.14
CA THR A 638 -11.04 -11.97 -27.40
C THR A 638 -11.46 -12.18 -25.95
N TRP A 639 -12.59 -12.85 -25.73
CA TRP A 639 -13.12 -13.10 -24.38
C TRP A 639 -12.12 -13.88 -23.51
N THR A 640 -11.64 -15.01 -24.01
CA THR A 640 -10.71 -15.89 -23.28
C THR A 640 -9.32 -15.28 -23.09
N THR A 641 -8.92 -14.31 -23.94
CA THR A 641 -7.68 -13.56 -23.77
C THR A 641 -7.77 -12.54 -22.62
N PHE A 642 -8.86 -11.78 -22.52
CA PHE A 642 -8.94 -10.62 -21.62
C PHE A 642 -9.67 -10.88 -20.30
N ILE A 643 -10.62 -11.81 -20.24
CA ILE A 643 -11.35 -12.11 -18.99
C ILE A 643 -10.43 -12.61 -17.86
N PRO A 644 -9.42 -13.47 -18.11
CA PRO A 644 -8.48 -13.90 -17.09
C PRO A 644 -7.69 -12.75 -16.46
N CYS A 645 -7.43 -11.68 -17.22
CA CYS A 645 -6.73 -10.51 -16.70
C CYS A 645 -7.50 -9.83 -15.55
N PHE A 646 -8.83 -9.78 -15.63
CA PHE A 646 -9.66 -9.26 -14.54
C PHE A 646 -9.59 -10.17 -13.31
N LEU A 647 -9.62 -11.51 -13.50
CA LEU A 647 -9.42 -12.46 -12.41
C LEU A 647 -8.08 -12.20 -11.71
N TYR A 648 -6.98 -12.17 -12.47
CA TYR A 648 -5.64 -12.01 -11.92
C TYR A 648 -5.45 -10.68 -11.20
N VAL A 649 -5.94 -9.57 -11.77
CA VAL A 649 -5.83 -8.25 -11.15
C VAL A 649 -6.69 -8.14 -9.90
N PHE A 650 -7.97 -8.56 -9.94
CA PHE A 650 -8.85 -8.46 -8.77
C PHE A 650 -8.50 -9.44 -7.66
N LEU A 651 -7.92 -10.58 -8.00
CA LEU A 651 -7.44 -11.57 -7.03
C LEU A 651 -6.11 -11.16 -6.42
N GLY A 652 -5.10 -10.81 -7.24
CA GLY A 652 -3.74 -10.52 -6.79
C GLY A 652 -3.51 -9.08 -6.33
N GLY A 653 -4.26 -8.11 -6.87
CA GLY A 653 -4.13 -6.69 -6.55
C GLY A 653 -4.13 -6.37 -5.06
N PRO A 654 -5.10 -6.87 -4.26
CA PRO A 654 -5.11 -6.67 -2.80
C PRO A 654 -3.84 -7.15 -2.08
N TYR A 655 -3.31 -8.31 -2.47
CA TYR A 655 -2.11 -8.88 -1.84
C TYR A 655 -0.86 -8.08 -2.20
N ILE A 656 -0.76 -7.63 -3.44
CA ILE A 656 0.36 -6.80 -3.89
C ILE A 656 0.33 -5.40 -3.31
N GLU A 657 -0.85 -4.81 -3.12
CA GLU A 657 -0.99 -3.54 -2.41
C GLU A 657 -0.55 -3.68 -0.94
N TYR A 658 -0.76 -4.84 -0.33
CA TYR A 658 -0.33 -5.16 1.03
C TYR A 658 1.18 -5.45 1.13
N LEU A 659 1.77 -6.09 0.13
CA LEU A 659 3.20 -6.45 0.07
C LEU A 659 4.09 -5.33 -0.51
N ARG A 660 3.57 -4.10 -0.62
CA ARG A 660 4.30 -2.94 -1.16
C ARG A 660 5.59 -2.71 -0.35
N GLY A 661 6.72 -2.67 -1.04
CA GLY A 661 8.05 -2.50 -0.44
C GLY A 661 8.83 -3.80 -0.18
N ASN A 662 8.29 -4.97 -0.51
CA ASN A 662 9.02 -6.23 -0.36
C ASN A 662 10.04 -6.44 -1.49
N ALA A 663 11.31 -6.13 -1.20
CA ALA A 663 12.43 -6.25 -2.13
C ALA A 663 12.64 -7.66 -2.72
N PHE A 664 12.19 -8.72 -2.04
CA PHE A 664 12.40 -10.11 -2.45
C PHE A 664 11.51 -10.55 -3.62
N LEU A 665 10.30 -10.00 -3.71
CA LEU A 665 9.42 -10.26 -4.85
C LEU A 665 10.00 -9.61 -6.11
N THR A 666 10.61 -8.43 -5.95
CA THR A 666 11.19 -7.62 -7.02
C THR A 666 12.43 -8.25 -7.67
N THR A 667 13.17 -9.09 -6.95
CA THR A 667 14.32 -9.82 -7.52
C THR A 667 13.88 -10.95 -8.45
N ALA A 668 12.81 -11.68 -8.09
CA ALA A 668 12.20 -12.70 -8.93
C ALA A 668 11.65 -12.11 -10.24
N LEU A 669 10.94 -11.00 -10.10
CA LEU A 669 10.42 -10.17 -11.18
C LEU A 669 11.49 -9.78 -12.21
N SER A 670 12.63 -9.30 -11.73
CA SER A 670 13.73 -8.86 -12.59
C SER A 670 14.28 -10.02 -13.43
N ALA A 671 14.47 -11.19 -12.83
CA ALA A 671 14.96 -12.38 -13.51
C ALA A 671 13.98 -12.91 -14.57
N ILE A 672 12.67 -12.93 -14.27
CA ILE A 672 11.62 -13.29 -15.24
C ILE A 672 11.68 -12.35 -16.45
N THR A 673 11.75 -11.04 -16.21
CA THR A 673 11.79 -10.03 -17.27
C THR A 673 13.03 -10.19 -18.16
N ALA A 674 14.18 -10.54 -17.57
CA ALA A 674 15.41 -10.83 -18.33
C ALA A 674 15.27 -12.08 -19.22
N ALA A 675 14.71 -13.18 -18.69
CA ALA A 675 14.49 -14.39 -19.47
C ALA A 675 13.55 -14.15 -20.66
N VAL A 676 12.50 -13.34 -20.48
CA VAL A 676 11.56 -12.95 -21.54
C VAL A 676 12.26 -12.29 -22.73
N VAL A 677 13.32 -11.50 -22.52
CA VAL A 677 14.11 -10.93 -23.62
C VAL A 677 14.65 -12.03 -24.55
N GLY A 678 15.17 -13.12 -23.97
CA GLY A 678 15.63 -14.28 -24.74
C GLY A 678 14.51 -14.96 -25.53
N VAL A 679 13.31 -15.03 -24.96
CA VAL A 679 12.13 -15.60 -25.63
C VAL A 679 11.69 -14.75 -26.81
N VAL A 680 11.66 -13.42 -26.64
CA VAL A 680 11.30 -12.49 -27.72
C VAL A 680 12.36 -12.53 -28.83
N MET A 681 13.64 -12.70 -28.49
CA MET A 681 14.70 -12.90 -29.48
C MET A 681 14.48 -14.16 -30.34
N ASN A 682 14.02 -15.26 -29.76
CA ASN A 682 13.67 -16.48 -30.50
C ASN A 682 12.57 -16.21 -31.56
N LEU A 683 11.54 -15.44 -31.20
CA LEU A 683 10.50 -15.02 -32.14
C LEU A 683 11.04 -14.11 -33.25
N ALA A 684 11.92 -13.16 -32.91
CA ALA A 684 12.54 -12.28 -33.88
C ALA A 684 13.33 -13.06 -34.95
N VAL A 685 14.13 -14.04 -34.51
CA VAL A 685 14.89 -14.93 -35.40
C VAL A 685 13.96 -15.79 -36.24
N TRP A 686 12.90 -16.35 -35.64
CA TRP A 686 11.90 -17.15 -36.36
C TRP A 686 11.23 -16.35 -37.50
N PHE A 687 10.81 -15.11 -37.24
CA PHE A 687 10.23 -14.24 -38.27
C PHE A 687 11.24 -13.85 -39.35
N ALA A 688 12.46 -13.48 -38.96
CA ALA A 688 13.50 -13.13 -39.91
C ALA A 688 13.77 -14.29 -40.88
N MET A 689 13.87 -15.52 -40.38
CA MET A 689 14.03 -16.70 -41.24
C MET A 689 12.85 -16.87 -42.21
N HIS A 690 11.61 -16.79 -41.75
CA HIS A 690 10.43 -17.01 -42.62
C HIS A 690 10.20 -15.90 -43.66
N ILE A 691 10.61 -14.66 -43.35
CA ILE A 691 10.41 -13.50 -44.24
C ILE A 691 11.56 -13.37 -45.24
N LEU A 692 12.80 -13.54 -44.78
CA LEU A 692 14.01 -13.40 -45.60
C LEU A 692 14.28 -14.65 -46.44
N LEU A 693 13.96 -15.83 -45.92
CA LEU A 693 14.16 -17.14 -46.55
C LEU A 693 12.81 -17.89 -46.65
N PRO A 694 11.90 -17.47 -47.54
CA PRO A 694 10.64 -18.19 -47.76
C PRO A 694 10.89 -19.62 -48.24
N GLN A 695 10.12 -20.60 -47.74
CA GLN A 695 10.37 -22.05 -47.89
C GLN A 695 10.61 -22.56 -49.32
N ASN A 696 10.14 -21.85 -50.35
CA ASN A 696 10.29 -22.22 -51.77
C ASN A 696 10.74 -21.03 -52.64
N GLY A 697 11.53 -20.09 -52.11
CA GLY A 697 11.92 -18.89 -52.86
C GLY A 697 13.35 -18.41 -52.59
N PRO A 698 13.88 -17.54 -53.47
CA PRO A 698 15.17 -16.89 -53.25
C PRO A 698 15.10 -15.92 -52.06
N PHE A 699 16.27 -15.49 -51.59
CA PHE A 699 16.37 -14.50 -50.52
C PHE A 699 15.57 -13.22 -50.84
N ASN A 700 14.73 -12.78 -49.90
CA ASN A 700 13.85 -11.64 -50.09
C ASN A 700 14.58 -10.31 -49.81
N TRP A 701 15.29 -9.81 -50.82
CA TRP A 701 16.03 -8.54 -50.74
C TRP A 701 15.15 -7.33 -50.43
N PHE A 702 13.93 -7.29 -50.96
CA PHE A 702 13.00 -6.20 -50.66
C PHE A 702 12.70 -6.14 -49.16
N ALA A 703 12.33 -7.27 -48.56
CA ALA A 703 12.04 -7.31 -47.13
C ALA A 703 13.27 -7.04 -46.26
N ALA A 704 14.46 -7.46 -46.71
CA ALA A 704 15.72 -7.13 -46.04
C ALA A 704 15.97 -5.62 -46.00
N VAL A 705 15.90 -4.94 -47.14
CA VAL A 705 16.18 -3.49 -47.23
C VAL A 705 15.14 -2.69 -46.47
N VAL A 706 13.85 -2.93 -46.73
CA VAL A 706 12.76 -2.21 -46.04
C VAL A 706 12.80 -2.49 -44.54
N GLY A 707 13.06 -3.74 -44.15
CA GLY A 707 13.18 -4.13 -42.75
C GLY A 707 14.35 -3.43 -42.03
N VAL A 708 15.52 -3.35 -42.65
CA VAL A 708 16.68 -2.65 -42.10
C VAL A 708 16.40 -1.15 -41.95
N VAL A 709 15.86 -0.50 -42.98
CA VAL A 709 15.51 0.93 -42.94
C VAL A 709 14.45 1.20 -41.87
N ALA A 710 13.40 0.39 -41.80
CA ALA A 710 12.36 0.49 -40.78
C ALA A 710 12.95 0.31 -39.38
N PHE A 711 13.82 -0.68 -39.17
CA PHE A 711 14.45 -0.97 -37.89
C PHE A 711 15.33 0.19 -37.43
N PHE A 712 16.24 0.69 -38.27
CA PHE A 712 17.08 1.84 -37.93
C PHE A 712 16.26 3.12 -37.75
N GLY A 713 15.21 3.31 -38.56
CA GLY A 713 14.30 4.44 -38.40
C GLY A 713 13.59 4.45 -37.05
N MET A 714 13.08 3.31 -36.61
CA MET A 714 12.46 3.19 -35.29
C MET A 714 13.50 3.27 -34.16
N TRP A 715 14.62 2.57 -34.27
CA TRP A 715 15.60 2.48 -33.20
C TRP A 715 16.39 3.78 -33.00
N ARG A 716 16.97 4.33 -34.08
CA ARG A 716 17.90 5.48 -34.06
C ARG A 716 17.20 6.82 -34.24
N TRP A 717 16.16 6.89 -35.06
CA TRP A 717 15.41 8.13 -35.35
C TRP A 717 14.02 8.18 -34.69
N LYS A 718 13.64 7.16 -33.92
CA LYS A 718 12.38 7.11 -33.16
C LYS A 718 11.14 7.29 -34.03
N TRP A 719 11.15 6.77 -35.26
CA TRP A 719 9.96 6.74 -36.11
C TRP A 719 8.81 6.00 -35.43
N ASN A 720 7.60 6.55 -35.56
CA ASN A 720 6.39 5.91 -35.05
C ASN A 720 6.07 4.65 -35.86
N VAL A 721 5.60 3.60 -35.18
CA VAL A 721 5.28 2.30 -35.77
C VAL A 721 4.22 2.41 -36.87
N VAL A 722 3.17 3.20 -36.66
CA VAL A 722 2.05 3.32 -37.61
C VAL A 722 2.49 3.84 -39.00
N PRO A 723 3.18 4.99 -39.12
CA PRO A 723 3.77 5.43 -40.39
C PRO A 723 4.72 4.41 -41.02
N VAL A 724 5.50 3.69 -40.22
CA VAL A 724 6.42 2.66 -40.73
C VAL A 724 5.66 1.51 -41.38
N VAL A 725 4.59 1.02 -40.74
CA VAL A 725 3.75 -0.05 -41.31
C VAL A 725 3.04 0.41 -42.58
N ILE A 726 2.43 1.61 -42.58
CA ILE A 726 1.75 2.17 -43.76
C ILE A 726 2.75 2.40 -44.89
N GLY A 727 3.89 3.04 -44.62
CA GLY A 727 4.94 3.32 -45.60
C GLY A 727 5.50 2.04 -46.21
N SER A 728 5.74 1.02 -45.38
CA SER A 728 6.23 -0.28 -45.87
C SER A 728 5.17 -0.98 -46.72
N GLY A 729 3.89 -0.91 -46.34
CA GLY A 729 2.77 -1.40 -47.15
C GLY A 729 2.68 -0.72 -48.52
N LEU A 730 2.81 0.61 -48.57
CA LEU A 730 2.82 1.36 -49.83
C LEU A 730 4.04 0.99 -50.68
N LEU A 731 5.24 0.87 -50.10
CA LEU A 731 6.43 0.40 -50.80
C LEU A 731 6.24 -1.02 -51.37
N GLY A 732 5.57 -1.91 -50.62
CA GLY A 732 5.23 -3.24 -51.10
C GLY A 732 4.28 -3.21 -52.30
N LEU A 733 3.28 -2.33 -52.26
CA LEU A 733 2.39 -2.07 -53.38
C LEU A 733 3.15 -1.58 -54.62
N PHE A 734 3.95 -0.53 -54.48
CA PHE A 734 4.74 0.03 -55.58
C PHE A 734 5.72 -0.99 -56.15
N PHE A 735 6.44 -1.72 -55.30
CA PHE A 735 7.42 -2.72 -55.73
C PHE A 735 6.75 -3.85 -56.52
N LYS A 736 5.61 -4.36 -56.06
CA LYS A 736 4.89 -5.41 -56.78
C LYS A 736 4.30 -4.90 -58.09
N VAL A 737 3.72 -3.70 -58.11
CA VAL A 737 3.20 -3.10 -59.35
C VAL A 737 4.34 -2.88 -60.36
N ALA A 738 5.50 -2.40 -59.93
CA ALA A 738 6.67 -2.15 -60.79
C ALA A 738 7.35 -3.43 -61.34
N ILE A 739 7.11 -4.59 -60.72
CA ILE A 739 7.67 -5.88 -61.17
C ILE A 739 6.64 -6.71 -61.96
N SER A 740 5.34 -6.39 -61.83
CA SER A 740 4.25 -7.10 -62.51
C SER A 740 3.64 -6.37 -63.70
N GLY A 741 3.95 -5.08 -63.88
CA GLY A 741 3.85 -4.36 -65.16
C GLY A 741 5.19 -4.41 -65.88
#